data_AF-A0A1F7H3M8-F1
#
_entry.id   AF-A0A1F7H3M8-F1
#
_cell.length_a   1.000
_cell.length_b   1.000
_cell.length_c   1.000
_cell.angle_alpha   90.00
_cell.angle_beta   90.00
_cell.angle_gamma   90.00
#
_symmetry.space_group_name_H-M   'P 1'
#
loop_
_entity.id
_entity.type
_entity.pdbx_description
1 polymer ?
#
loop_
_entity_poly.entity_id
_entity_poly.type
_entity_poly.pdbx_seq_one_letter_code
_entity_poly.pdbx_strand_id
1 'polypeptide(L)'
;MTEILIESLFFTNLFVFIYNNLLIYLNKTFTPPSPMEFIRSGAVAEPYEITLYLSLSALTVLGVFLLHRYIKNNLQKYSTLPFLRYIILIFLLIPLKDNLGIYPMAHSIYPYPSPEDPLTYFIYLFGFLITAFFFIVETSLLNTLVKKNRLLLFLLFLSIVGMVALSTFEPRFPISGHDYSYFYGPVWEVLQGKTLYTEAASQYGFGSILFLALLIKVGLLNPWYLPVFVWLLYIVEYLLCFYIIKKVSGSMLLSLLGLVSIITLNYYSLYHLPASIPQVGPLRWLPLVLSLVLLFKFKNLGSKVYIFFIAASSFWVIDSGISLILAYLFTLFILTLSDFDFWTKAIKNTAWFFFSLLVIFLGINLIHLLFGYRFVNIFLLFAKFGQYAKAGFGMLPIDSYSYFWLVILIYFASIIYFFRNVFSPSNISHLTSNTLLLFSANLSLFASVYFVGRSHPHNLFNISIFPLLNAFLLIGLIYRKIPTSYFKLLTSIFLFLVFIVYPVYQRQEVMTKMIKTKIQAIKTGKIFQPEARDILTKKYSKDVNLINSKIADEKIVILSPDDTYLFYLSGKKNLLNDNSQITILTQKDIDTSLREVFARCPKKIAIDCKIAGSCSNSDPFTIAFFNIQPLLLDRIQAACKVKYKVDICSDHICIAKTD
;
A
#
# COMPACT_ATOMS: atom_id res chain seq x y z
N MET A 1 22.09 -14.23 20.41
CA MET A 1 20.86 -13.40 20.25
C MET A 1 21.11 -11.99 20.76
N THR A 2 21.57 -11.83 22.00
CA THR A 2 21.87 -10.53 22.64
C THR A 2 22.78 -9.62 21.81
N GLU A 3 23.84 -10.16 21.20
CA GLU A 3 24.74 -9.37 20.33
C GLU A 3 24.04 -8.77 19.10
N ILE A 4 23.17 -9.55 18.43
CA ILE A 4 22.42 -9.05 17.27
C ILE A 4 21.53 -7.89 17.72
N LEU A 5 20.88 -8.02 18.87
CA LEU A 5 20.01 -6.97 19.41
C LEU A 5 20.81 -5.71 19.76
N ILE A 6 21.96 -5.83 20.42
CA ILE A 6 22.85 -4.71 20.74
C ILE A 6 23.30 -4.00 19.47
N GLU A 7 23.80 -4.75 18.47
CA GLU A 7 24.24 -4.16 17.19
C GLU A 7 23.08 -3.48 16.47
N SER A 8 21.90 -4.10 16.46
CA SER A 8 20.71 -3.53 15.81
C SER A 8 20.28 -2.23 16.46
N LEU A 9 20.24 -2.19 17.80
CA LEU A 9 19.91 -0.97 18.54
C LEU A 9 20.96 0.12 18.33
N PHE A 10 22.25 -0.23 18.36
CA PHE A 10 23.33 0.72 18.11
C PHE A 10 23.19 1.40 16.75
N PHE A 11 23.09 0.62 15.66
CA PHE A 11 22.96 1.19 14.32
C PHE A 11 21.64 1.93 14.12
N THR A 12 20.55 1.47 14.74
CA THR A 12 19.26 2.16 14.68
C THR A 12 19.31 3.51 15.39
N ASN A 13 19.84 3.57 16.62
CA ASN A 13 19.96 4.83 17.37
C ASN A 13 20.88 5.81 16.65
N LEU A 14 22.00 5.33 16.11
CA LEU A 14 22.90 6.16 15.32
C LEU A 14 22.21 6.70 14.06
N PHE A 15 21.46 5.85 13.35
CA PHE A 15 20.68 6.26 12.19
C PHE A 15 19.66 7.33 12.55
N VAL A 16 18.83 7.11 13.57
CA VAL A 16 17.76 8.04 13.99
C VAL A 16 18.36 9.39 14.40
N PHE A 17 19.44 9.36 15.19
CA PHE A 17 20.14 10.57 15.61
C PHE A 17 20.68 11.36 14.40
N ILE A 18 21.39 10.70 13.48
CA ILE A 18 21.94 11.36 12.29
C ILE A 18 20.81 11.88 11.39
N TYR A 19 19.77 11.07 11.17
CA TYR A 19 18.62 11.43 10.33
C TYR A 19 17.94 12.70 10.83
N ASN A 20 17.53 12.73 12.09
CA ASN A 20 16.81 13.87 12.66
C ASN A 20 17.66 15.14 12.63
N ASN A 21 18.94 15.06 13.03
CA ASN A 21 19.82 16.23 13.04
C ASN A 21 20.16 16.75 11.64
N LEU A 22 20.44 15.87 10.68
CA LEU A 22 20.71 16.27 9.29
C LEU A 22 19.47 16.84 8.62
N LEU A 23 18.29 16.27 8.86
CA LEU A 23 17.05 16.77 8.28
C LEU A 23 16.75 18.20 8.78
N ILE A 24 16.87 18.43 10.09
CA ILE A 24 16.71 19.77 10.68
C ILE A 24 17.72 20.75 10.07
N TYR A 25 18.98 20.33 9.93
CA TYR A 25 20.02 21.16 9.31
C TYR A 25 19.69 21.49 7.85
N LEU A 26 19.34 20.49 7.03
CA LEU A 26 19.03 20.67 5.60
C LEU A 26 17.82 21.58 5.40
N ASN A 27 16.74 21.37 6.17
CA ASN A 27 15.54 22.21 6.08
C ASN A 27 15.77 23.65 6.54
N LYS A 28 16.69 23.86 7.48
CA LYS A 28 17.07 25.20 7.92
C LYS A 28 17.98 25.92 6.92
N THR A 29 18.92 25.21 6.31
CA THR A 29 19.94 25.79 5.42
C THR A 29 19.45 25.95 3.98
N PHE A 30 18.64 25.02 3.50
CA PHE A 30 18.16 24.98 2.13
C PHE A 30 16.63 24.92 2.12
N THR A 31 15.99 26.07 2.34
CA THR A 31 14.54 26.15 2.36
C THR A 31 13.96 25.65 1.03
N PRO A 32 13.03 24.68 1.06
CA PRO A 32 12.46 24.16 -0.17
C PRO A 32 11.64 25.26 -0.88
N PRO A 33 11.72 25.37 -2.22
CA PRO A 33 10.93 26.34 -2.94
C PRO A 33 9.44 26.04 -2.79
N SER A 34 8.63 27.08 -2.58
CA SER A 34 7.17 26.93 -2.57
C SER A 34 6.71 26.46 -3.96
N PRO A 35 6.01 25.32 -4.06
CA PRO A 35 5.60 24.80 -5.36
C PRO A 35 4.43 25.64 -5.91
N MET A 36 4.74 26.68 -6.69
CA MET A 36 3.76 27.60 -7.30
C MET A 36 2.90 26.95 -8.41
N GLU A 37 3.19 25.71 -8.80
CA GLU A 37 2.52 25.03 -9.91
C GLU A 37 1.19 24.36 -9.53
N PHE A 38 0.95 24.11 -8.24
CA PHE A 38 -0.27 23.46 -7.77
C PHE A 38 -1.41 24.45 -7.60
N ILE A 39 -2.59 24.04 -8.04
CA ILE A 39 -3.83 24.82 -7.89
C ILE A 39 -4.40 24.65 -6.47
N ARG A 40 -4.02 23.56 -5.79
CA ARG A 40 -4.45 23.26 -4.42
C ARG A 40 -3.41 23.74 -3.41
N SER A 41 -3.88 24.36 -2.34
CA SER A 41 -3.08 24.57 -1.14
C SER A 41 -2.74 23.22 -0.49
N GLY A 42 -1.52 23.07 0.03
CA GLY A 42 -1.07 21.85 0.72
C GLY A 42 0.04 21.05 0.02
N ALA A 43 0.61 21.54 -1.08
CA ALA A 43 1.88 21.02 -1.56
C ALA A 43 3.02 21.64 -0.73
N VAL A 44 3.73 20.79 0.02
CA VAL A 44 4.94 21.16 0.75
C VAL A 44 6.05 20.36 0.12
N ALA A 45 6.88 21.01 -0.69
CA ALA A 45 8.06 20.36 -1.23
C ALA A 45 8.96 19.93 -0.07
N GLU A 46 9.16 18.63 0.10
CA GLU A 46 10.13 18.09 1.04
C GLU A 46 11.17 17.25 0.28
N PRO A 47 12.23 17.89 -0.23
CA PRO A 47 13.17 17.24 -1.15
C PRO A 47 14.18 16.34 -0.44
N TYR A 48 14.31 16.44 0.90
CA TYR A 48 15.41 15.81 1.62
C TYR A 48 15.02 14.48 2.26
N GLU A 49 13.83 14.34 2.84
CA GLU A 49 13.46 13.15 3.64
C GLU A 49 13.68 11.81 2.94
N ILE A 50 13.09 11.60 1.75
CA ILE A 50 13.24 10.33 1.02
C ILE A 50 14.71 10.08 0.63
N THR A 51 15.40 11.12 0.14
CA THR A 51 16.80 11.03 -0.27
C THR A 51 17.71 10.70 0.92
N LEU A 52 17.52 11.39 2.04
CA LEU A 52 18.26 11.20 3.29
C LEU A 52 18.00 9.81 3.87
N TYR A 53 16.73 9.38 3.88
CA TYR A 53 16.32 8.06 4.33
C TYR A 53 17.04 6.95 3.56
N LEU A 54 17.03 7.01 2.23
CA LEU A 54 17.64 5.99 1.37
C LEU A 54 19.18 6.03 1.43
N SER A 55 19.79 7.23 1.36
CA SER A 55 21.24 7.38 1.42
C SER A 55 21.81 6.95 2.76
N LEU A 56 21.21 7.38 3.87
CA LEU A 56 21.64 6.99 5.21
C LEU A 56 21.47 5.48 5.41
N SER A 57 20.39 4.88 4.89
CA SER A 57 20.17 3.43 4.99
C SER A 57 21.27 2.66 4.25
N ALA A 58 21.66 3.11 3.06
CA ALA A 58 22.75 2.51 2.29
C ALA A 58 24.11 2.66 3.00
N LEU A 59 24.39 3.85 3.56
CA LEU A 59 25.62 4.09 4.33
C LEU A 59 25.69 3.22 5.59
N THR A 60 24.58 3.07 6.32
CA THR A 60 24.54 2.20 7.50
C THR A 60 24.73 0.72 7.11
N VAL A 61 24.13 0.26 6.01
CA VAL A 61 24.36 -1.11 5.48
C VAL A 61 25.84 -1.33 5.17
N LEU A 62 26.50 -0.36 4.52
CA LEU A 62 27.95 -0.42 4.26
C LEU A 62 28.75 -0.47 5.57
N GLY A 63 28.37 0.32 6.57
CA GLY A 63 28.99 0.28 7.90
C GLY A 63 28.86 -1.10 8.57
N VAL A 64 27.66 -1.71 8.51
CA VAL A 64 27.41 -3.06 9.03
C VAL A 64 28.26 -4.10 8.30
N PHE A 65 28.36 -3.98 6.96
CA PHE A 65 29.20 -4.84 6.13
C PHE A 65 30.67 -4.75 6.54
N LEU A 66 31.23 -3.54 6.62
CA LEU A 66 32.64 -3.32 6.99
C LEU A 66 32.95 -3.87 8.39
N LEU A 67 32.05 -3.63 9.36
CA LEU A 67 32.17 -4.17 10.71
C LEU A 67 32.30 -5.70 10.71
N HIS A 68 31.43 -6.40 9.97
CA HIS A 68 31.41 -7.86 9.94
C HIS A 68 32.52 -8.46 9.09
N ARG A 69 32.91 -7.80 7.99
CA ARG A 69 33.93 -8.29 7.08
C ARG A 69 35.35 -8.15 7.67
N TYR A 70 35.65 -7.05 8.33
CA TYR A 70 37.03 -6.70 8.70
C TYR A 70 37.28 -6.58 10.21
N ILE A 71 36.31 -6.09 10.98
CA ILE A 71 36.58 -5.64 12.36
C ILE A 71 36.21 -6.73 13.39
N LYS A 72 35.10 -7.45 13.19
CA LYS A 72 34.52 -8.35 14.20
C LYS A 72 35.43 -9.51 14.60
N ASN A 73 36.21 -10.06 13.67
CA ASN A 73 37.17 -11.13 13.97
C ASN A 73 38.28 -10.68 14.92
N ASN A 74 38.64 -9.38 14.90
CA ASN A 74 39.62 -8.80 15.82
C ASN A 74 38.99 -8.45 17.18
N LEU A 75 37.73 -8.03 17.20
CA LEU A 75 36.99 -7.70 18.42
C LEU A 75 36.58 -8.93 19.27
N GLN A 76 36.41 -10.12 18.65
CA GLN A 76 36.08 -11.35 19.38
C GLN A 76 37.13 -11.76 20.43
N LYS A 77 38.37 -11.22 20.34
CA LYS A 77 39.40 -11.40 21.37
C LYS A 77 39.06 -10.72 22.70
N TYR A 78 38.14 -9.76 22.72
CA TYR A 78 37.71 -9.04 23.91
C TYR A 78 36.31 -9.49 24.33
N SER A 79 36.24 -10.60 25.06
CA SER A 79 34.99 -11.09 25.63
C SER A 79 34.53 -10.15 26.75
N THR A 80 33.57 -9.27 26.46
CA THR A 80 32.86 -8.52 27.49
C THR A 80 32.11 -9.46 28.43
N LEU A 81 32.23 -9.20 29.74
CA LEU A 81 31.50 -9.94 30.77
C LEU A 81 29.99 -9.95 30.46
N PRO A 82 29.28 -11.07 30.66
CA PRO A 82 27.85 -11.19 30.32
C PRO A 82 26.99 -10.08 30.90
N PHE A 83 27.27 -9.64 32.14
CA PHE A 83 26.56 -8.56 32.81
C PHE A 83 26.68 -7.21 32.07
N LEU A 84 27.86 -6.88 31.55
CA LEU A 84 28.09 -5.64 30.81
C LEU A 84 27.25 -5.59 29.53
N ARG A 85 27.00 -6.74 28.89
CA ARG A 85 26.15 -6.83 27.69
C ARG A 85 24.70 -6.45 27.99
N TYR A 86 24.18 -6.82 29.16
CA TYR A 86 22.83 -6.41 29.58
C TYR A 86 22.77 -4.91 29.92
N ILE A 87 23.81 -4.36 30.56
CA ILE A 87 23.90 -2.90 30.79
C ILE A 87 23.90 -2.15 29.46
N ILE A 88 24.74 -2.55 28.49
CA ILE A 88 24.78 -1.94 27.16
C ILE A 88 23.42 -2.05 26.47
N LEU A 89 22.76 -3.21 26.58
CA LEU A 89 21.44 -3.41 26.01
C LEU A 89 20.41 -2.42 26.58
N ILE A 90 20.35 -2.29 27.92
CA ILE A 90 19.45 -1.35 28.60
C ILE A 90 19.79 0.09 28.19
N PHE A 91 21.08 0.44 28.18
CA PHE A 91 21.55 1.76 27.77
C PHE A 91 21.13 2.11 26.34
N LEU A 92 21.14 1.15 25.41
CA LEU A 92 20.72 1.37 24.02
C LEU A 92 19.19 1.33 23.83
N LEU A 93 18.45 0.69 24.72
CA LEU A 93 16.99 0.68 24.68
C LEU A 93 16.39 2.04 25.08
N ILE A 94 17.04 2.77 26.00
CA ILE A 94 16.60 4.10 26.45
C ILE A 94 16.49 5.10 25.29
N PRO A 95 17.55 5.41 24.51
CA PRO A 95 17.45 6.39 23.43
C PRO A 95 16.50 5.94 22.33
N LEU A 96 16.38 4.64 22.06
CA LEU A 96 15.37 4.16 21.11
C LEU A 96 13.97 4.48 21.65
N LYS A 97 13.68 4.12 22.90
CA LYS A 97 12.41 4.41 23.56
C LYS A 97 12.11 5.91 23.54
N ASP A 98 13.10 6.75 23.81
CA ASP A 98 12.92 8.21 23.86
C ASP A 98 12.63 8.80 22.48
N ASN A 99 13.08 8.15 21.39
CA ASN A 99 12.70 8.50 20.02
C ASN A 99 11.43 7.78 19.54
N LEU A 100 10.94 6.75 20.24
CA LEU A 100 9.64 6.16 19.94
C LEU A 100 8.56 7.13 20.43
N GLY A 101 7.74 7.62 19.50
CA GLY A 101 6.60 8.48 19.81
C GLY A 101 5.47 7.76 20.54
N ILE A 102 4.25 8.30 20.44
CA ILE A 102 3.03 7.63 20.91
C ILE A 102 2.61 6.56 19.90
N TYR A 103 1.99 5.47 20.37
CA TYR A 103 1.50 4.42 19.47
C TYR A 103 0.60 5.04 18.38
N PRO A 104 0.77 4.65 17.10
CA PRO A 104 0.08 5.31 16.01
C PRO A 104 -1.42 5.34 16.26
N MET A 105 -1.96 6.55 16.46
CA MET A 105 -3.39 6.78 16.62
C MET A 105 -3.96 6.07 17.86
N ALA A 106 -3.15 5.90 18.92
CA ALA A 106 -3.59 5.38 20.21
C ALA A 106 -4.91 6.03 20.65
N HIS A 107 -5.92 5.20 20.90
CA HIS A 107 -7.24 5.62 21.40
C HIS A 107 -7.99 6.66 20.54
N SER A 108 -7.54 6.89 19.29
CA SER A 108 -8.20 7.80 18.36
C SER A 108 -9.49 7.18 17.81
N ILE A 109 -10.60 7.92 17.94
CA ILE A 109 -11.94 7.51 17.51
C ILE A 109 -12.28 7.94 16.07
N TYR A 110 -11.44 8.73 15.40
CA TYR A 110 -11.70 9.19 14.04
C TYR A 110 -11.91 8.00 13.07
N PRO A 111 -12.83 8.07 12.09
CA PRO A 111 -13.77 9.16 11.78
C PRO A 111 -15.09 9.10 12.57
N TYR A 112 -15.19 8.26 13.60
CA TYR A 112 -16.42 8.07 14.36
C TYR A 112 -16.64 9.23 15.34
N PRO A 113 -17.83 9.86 15.35
CA PRO A 113 -18.06 11.09 16.11
C PRO A 113 -18.36 10.86 17.59
N SER A 114 -18.74 9.64 18.01
CA SER A 114 -19.18 9.37 19.38
C SER A 114 -18.42 8.22 20.05
N PRO A 115 -17.90 8.42 21.27
CA PRO A 115 -17.38 7.33 22.07
C PRO A 115 -18.51 6.38 22.51
N GLU A 116 -18.20 5.10 22.61
CA GLU A 116 -19.05 4.09 23.26
C GLU A 116 -18.73 4.02 24.76
N ASP A 117 -19.59 3.30 25.49
CA ASP A 117 -19.36 2.98 26.89
C ASP A 117 -18.08 2.12 27.08
N PRO A 118 -17.23 2.38 28.10
CA PRO A 118 -16.01 1.63 28.33
C PRO A 118 -16.18 0.12 28.45
N LEU A 119 -17.30 -0.36 29.00
CA LEU A 119 -17.60 -1.80 29.09
C LEU A 119 -17.77 -2.40 27.68
N THR A 120 -18.34 -1.64 26.75
CA THR A 120 -18.50 -2.06 25.35
C THR A 120 -17.12 -2.32 24.74
N TYR A 121 -16.19 -1.37 24.87
CA TYR A 121 -14.82 -1.56 24.37
C TYR A 121 -14.15 -2.78 25.00
N PHE A 122 -14.29 -2.96 26.32
CA PHE A 122 -13.74 -4.12 27.02
C PHE A 122 -14.30 -5.45 26.50
N ILE A 123 -15.62 -5.55 26.26
CA ILE A 123 -16.26 -6.77 25.75
C ILE A 123 -15.72 -7.13 24.36
N TYR A 124 -15.66 -6.17 23.44
CA TYR A 124 -15.16 -6.43 22.08
C TYR A 124 -13.65 -6.71 22.05
N LEU A 125 -12.87 -6.00 22.86
CA LEU A 125 -11.44 -6.25 23.07
C LEU A 125 -11.22 -7.69 23.54
N PHE A 126 -11.86 -8.08 24.64
CA PHE A 126 -11.70 -9.40 25.23
C PHE A 126 -12.23 -10.51 24.32
N GLY A 127 -13.37 -10.29 23.66
CA GLY A 127 -13.93 -11.20 22.67
C GLY A 127 -12.98 -11.45 21.49
N PHE A 128 -12.34 -10.40 20.96
CA PHE A 128 -11.32 -10.53 19.92
C PHE A 128 -10.11 -11.33 20.43
N LEU A 129 -9.58 -10.99 21.60
CA LEU A 129 -8.38 -11.64 22.15
C LEU A 129 -8.61 -13.12 22.47
N ILE A 130 -9.76 -13.49 23.05
CA ILE A 130 -10.15 -14.89 23.26
C ILE A 130 -10.22 -15.62 21.91
N THR A 131 -10.91 -15.03 20.93
CA THR A 131 -11.08 -15.66 19.62
C THR A 131 -9.73 -15.91 18.94
N ALA A 132 -8.85 -14.90 18.95
CA ALA A 132 -7.50 -15.01 18.42
C ALA A 132 -6.66 -16.06 19.17
N PHE A 133 -6.65 -16.02 20.50
CA PHE A 133 -5.92 -16.98 21.33
C PHE A 133 -6.39 -18.42 21.09
N PHE A 134 -7.70 -18.65 21.17
CA PHE A 134 -8.31 -19.96 20.94
C PHE A 134 -7.98 -20.48 19.54
N PHE A 135 -8.18 -19.65 18.51
CA PHE A 135 -7.85 -20.02 17.14
C PHE A 135 -6.36 -20.39 16.97
N ILE A 136 -5.45 -19.60 17.52
CA ILE A 136 -3.99 -19.85 17.43
C ILE A 136 -3.62 -21.15 18.13
N VAL A 137 -4.10 -21.36 19.37
CA VAL A 137 -3.74 -22.52 20.19
C VAL A 137 -4.36 -23.80 19.62
N GLU A 138 -5.66 -23.83 19.38
CA GLU A 138 -6.37 -25.01 18.88
C GLU A 138 -5.84 -25.44 17.52
N THR A 139 -5.69 -24.50 16.57
CA THR A 139 -5.17 -24.83 15.24
C THR A 139 -3.73 -25.35 15.32
N SER A 140 -2.92 -24.85 16.25
CA SER A 140 -1.56 -25.35 16.49
C SER A 140 -1.54 -26.75 17.09
N LEU A 141 -2.40 -27.03 18.06
CA LEU A 141 -2.55 -28.35 18.67
C LEU A 141 -3.08 -29.37 17.66
N LEU A 142 -4.16 -29.04 16.96
CA LEU A 142 -4.74 -29.86 15.89
C LEU A 142 -3.71 -30.18 14.80
N ASN A 143 -2.89 -29.21 14.37
CA ASN A 143 -1.83 -29.46 13.38
C ASN A 143 -0.87 -30.58 13.82
N THR A 144 -0.59 -30.71 15.12
CA THR A 144 0.30 -31.78 15.62
C THR A 144 -0.35 -33.16 15.55
N LEU A 145 -1.68 -33.23 15.79
CA LEU A 145 -2.49 -34.45 15.73
C LEU A 145 -2.74 -34.89 14.28
N VAL A 146 -3.05 -33.95 13.38
CA VAL A 146 -3.54 -34.27 12.02
C VAL A 146 -2.47 -34.27 10.94
N LYS A 147 -1.21 -33.89 11.24
CA LYS A 147 -0.13 -33.75 10.24
C LYS A 147 0.11 -34.97 9.35
N LYS A 148 -0.24 -36.17 9.80
CA LYS A 148 -0.10 -37.42 9.04
C LYS A 148 -1.27 -37.68 8.08
N ASN A 149 -2.47 -37.15 8.37
CA ASN A 149 -3.66 -37.33 7.55
C ASN A 149 -3.85 -36.15 6.59
N ARG A 150 -3.70 -36.40 5.29
CA ARG A 150 -3.78 -35.36 4.25
C ARG A 150 -5.14 -34.65 4.22
N LEU A 151 -6.24 -35.39 4.40
CA LEU A 151 -7.59 -34.82 4.37
C LEU A 151 -7.81 -33.88 5.56
N LEU A 152 -7.50 -34.33 6.77
CA LEU A 152 -7.64 -33.51 7.98
C LEU A 152 -6.71 -32.29 7.95
N LEU A 153 -5.49 -32.44 7.42
CA LEU A 153 -4.58 -31.33 7.22
C LEU A 153 -5.13 -30.32 6.20
N PHE A 154 -5.74 -30.79 5.11
CA PHE A 154 -6.42 -29.93 4.13
C PHE A 154 -7.58 -29.17 4.78
N LEU A 155 -8.43 -29.84 5.57
CA LEU A 155 -9.52 -29.19 6.31
C LEU A 155 -9.00 -28.16 7.32
N LEU A 156 -7.87 -28.42 7.98
CA LEU A 156 -7.22 -27.46 8.86
C LEU A 156 -6.72 -26.22 8.10
N PHE A 157 -6.16 -26.38 6.91
CA PHE A 157 -5.78 -25.22 6.09
C PHE A 157 -7.03 -24.48 5.57
N LEU A 158 -8.09 -25.20 5.22
CA LEU A 158 -9.37 -24.60 4.82
C LEU A 158 -9.99 -23.78 5.96
N SER A 159 -9.86 -24.21 7.22
CA SER A 159 -10.33 -23.42 8.36
C SER A 159 -9.53 -22.13 8.55
N ILE A 160 -8.23 -22.13 8.22
CA ILE A 160 -7.42 -20.90 8.21
C ILE A 160 -7.87 -19.96 7.09
N VAL A 161 -8.13 -20.49 5.89
CA VAL A 161 -8.72 -19.72 4.78
C VAL A 161 -10.05 -19.11 5.21
N GLY A 162 -10.91 -19.91 5.85
CA GLY A 162 -12.20 -19.47 6.39
C GLY A 162 -12.05 -18.38 7.44
N MET A 163 -11.11 -18.51 8.37
CA MET A 163 -10.81 -17.48 9.38
C MET A 163 -10.40 -16.17 8.70
N VAL A 164 -9.44 -16.21 7.77
CA VAL A 164 -8.97 -15.01 7.06
C VAL A 164 -10.13 -14.36 6.29
N ALA A 165 -10.89 -15.16 5.55
CA ALA A 165 -12.05 -14.68 4.80
C ALA A 165 -13.08 -14.02 5.71
N LEU A 166 -13.42 -14.65 6.83
CA LEU A 166 -14.38 -14.10 7.80
C LEU A 166 -13.85 -12.83 8.48
N SER A 167 -12.57 -12.77 8.83
CA SER A 167 -11.96 -11.59 9.44
C SER A 167 -12.03 -10.38 8.51
N THR A 168 -11.69 -10.55 7.24
CA THR A 168 -11.61 -9.45 6.25
C THR A 168 -12.91 -9.20 5.48
N PHE A 169 -13.95 -9.99 5.70
CA PHE A 169 -15.24 -9.84 5.02
C PHE A 169 -15.98 -8.59 5.50
N GLU A 170 -16.41 -7.74 4.57
CA GLU A 170 -17.25 -6.58 4.87
C GLU A 170 -18.63 -6.76 4.19
N PRO A 171 -19.72 -6.92 4.97
CA PRO A 171 -21.05 -7.12 4.41
C PRO A 171 -21.44 -5.97 3.48
N ARG A 172 -22.05 -6.32 2.35
CA ARG A 172 -22.47 -5.39 1.29
C ARG A 172 -21.32 -4.64 0.59
N PHE A 173 -20.07 -4.98 0.90
CA PHE A 173 -18.86 -4.47 0.25
C PHE A 173 -18.87 -2.94 0.01
N PRO A 174 -18.89 -2.13 1.09
CA PRO A 174 -18.94 -0.68 0.98
C PRO A 174 -17.69 -0.13 0.28
N ILE A 175 -17.87 0.99 -0.42
CA ILE A 175 -16.78 1.69 -1.13
C ILE A 175 -16.64 3.13 -0.63
N SER A 176 -15.41 3.62 -0.54
CA SER A 176 -15.16 5.07 -0.50
C SER A 176 -15.30 5.63 -1.91
N GLY A 177 -16.25 6.55 -2.11
CA GLY A 177 -16.48 7.20 -3.41
C GLY A 177 -15.21 7.85 -3.96
N HIS A 178 -14.44 8.49 -3.09
CA HIS A 178 -13.15 9.10 -3.42
C HIS A 178 -12.12 8.06 -3.87
N ASP A 179 -11.80 7.07 -3.02
CA ASP A 179 -10.69 6.15 -3.27
C ASP A 179 -10.94 5.18 -4.43
N TYR A 180 -12.20 4.78 -4.64
CA TYR A 180 -12.57 3.93 -5.77
C TYR A 180 -12.61 4.69 -7.10
N SER A 181 -12.84 6.00 -7.10
CA SER A 181 -12.85 6.80 -8.34
C SER A 181 -11.49 6.75 -9.06
N TYR A 182 -10.39 6.63 -8.31
CA TYR A 182 -9.04 6.45 -8.86
C TYR A 182 -8.84 5.18 -9.67
N PHE A 183 -9.71 4.17 -9.48
CA PHE A 183 -9.67 2.93 -10.25
C PHE A 183 -10.80 2.87 -11.27
N TYR A 184 -12.03 3.18 -10.86
CA TYR A 184 -13.19 3.16 -11.76
C TYR A 184 -13.01 4.12 -12.93
N GLY A 185 -12.54 5.34 -12.69
CA GLY A 185 -12.36 6.37 -13.72
C GLY A 185 -11.42 5.90 -14.81
N PRO A 186 -10.15 5.56 -14.51
CA PRO A 186 -9.21 5.10 -15.53
C PRO A 186 -9.64 3.79 -16.20
N VAL A 187 -10.29 2.86 -15.48
CA VAL A 187 -10.87 1.64 -16.08
C VAL A 187 -11.93 2.00 -17.12
N TRP A 188 -12.82 2.95 -16.82
CA TRP A 188 -13.83 3.42 -17.76
C TRP A 188 -13.21 4.03 -19.01
N GLU A 189 -12.20 4.90 -18.85
CA GLU A 189 -11.53 5.53 -19.98
C GLU A 189 -10.89 4.51 -20.93
N VAL A 190 -10.26 3.45 -20.39
CA VAL A 190 -9.70 2.35 -21.20
C VAL A 190 -10.80 1.56 -21.92
N LEU A 191 -11.92 1.28 -21.24
CA LEU A 191 -13.08 0.62 -21.87
C LEU A 191 -13.66 1.46 -23.01
N GLN A 192 -13.60 2.79 -22.91
CA GLN A 192 -14.06 3.72 -23.93
C GLN A 192 -13.06 4.02 -25.05
N GLY A 193 -11.91 3.33 -25.07
CA GLY A 193 -10.95 3.42 -26.17
C GLY A 193 -9.77 4.35 -25.92
N LYS A 194 -9.58 4.91 -24.72
CA LYS A 194 -8.44 5.78 -24.42
C LYS A 194 -7.22 5.00 -23.94
N THR A 195 -6.05 5.48 -24.33
CA THR A 195 -4.76 4.97 -23.81
C THR A 195 -4.34 5.68 -22.52
N LEU A 196 -4.00 4.91 -21.49
CA LEU A 196 -3.43 5.45 -20.24
C LEU A 196 -2.10 6.17 -20.48
N TYR A 197 -1.88 7.25 -19.74
CA TYR A 197 -0.73 8.16 -19.83
C TYR A 197 -0.48 8.72 -21.24
N THR A 198 -1.53 8.78 -22.07
CA THR A 198 -1.49 9.41 -23.41
C THR A 198 -2.75 10.22 -23.64
N GLU A 199 -3.90 9.63 -23.33
CA GLU A 199 -5.23 10.23 -23.45
C GLU A 199 -5.99 10.20 -22.12
N ALA A 200 -5.61 9.32 -21.19
CA ALA A 200 -6.19 9.23 -19.86
C ALA A 200 -5.10 9.23 -18.79
N ALA A 201 -5.22 10.02 -17.72
CA ALA A 201 -4.31 9.91 -16.58
C ALA A 201 -4.74 8.79 -15.61
N SER A 202 -3.79 8.26 -14.85
CA SER A 202 -4.06 7.37 -13.72
C SER A 202 -3.15 7.74 -12.56
N GLN A 203 -3.75 8.01 -11.39
CA GLN A 203 -2.98 8.28 -10.17
C GLN A 203 -2.50 6.98 -9.53
N TYR A 204 -3.35 5.95 -9.51
CA TYR A 204 -3.05 4.65 -8.92
C TYR A 204 -3.22 3.56 -9.97
N GLY A 205 -2.14 2.83 -10.23
CA GLY A 205 -2.15 1.67 -11.09
C GLY A 205 -1.88 1.96 -12.55
N PHE A 206 -1.36 0.95 -13.24
CA PHE A 206 -1.15 0.96 -14.68
C PHE A 206 -1.57 -0.40 -15.23
N GLY A 207 -0.77 -1.44 -14.99
CA GLY A 207 -1.10 -2.82 -15.36
C GLY A 207 -2.37 -3.32 -14.66
N SER A 208 -2.62 -2.92 -13.41
CA SER A 208 -3.86 -3.26 -12.69
C SER A 208 -5.11 -2.69 -13.37
N ILE A 209 -5.07 -1.45 -13.83
CA ILE A 209 -6.17 -0.81 -14.57
C ILE A 209 -6.41 -1.50 -15.90
N LEU A 210 -5.35 -1.76 -16.66
CA LEU A 210 -5.44 -2.48 -17.94
C LEU A 210 -6.01 -3.89 -17.76
N PHE A 211 -5.59 -4.60 -16.71
CA PHE A 211 -6.10 -5.92 -16.38
C PHE A 211 -7.59 -5.90 -16.00
N LEU A 212 -8.01 -4.96 -15.14
CA LEU A 212 -9.41 -4.81 -14.74
C LEU A 212 -10.30 -4.45 -15.94
N ALA A 213 -9.86 -3.52 -16.79
CA ALA A 213 -10.56 -3.15 -18.02
C ALA A 213 -10.69 -4.35 -18.97
N LEU A 214 -9.64 -5.17 -19.10
CA LEU A 214 -9.70 -6.40 -19.90
C LEU A 214 -10.75 -7.37 -19.35
N LEU A 215 -10.74 -7.66 -18.03
CA LEU A 215 -11.70 -8.56 -17.41
C LEU A 215 -13.16 -8.11 -17.60
N ILE A 216 -13.41 -6.80 -17.49
CA ILE A 216 -14.74 -6.23 -17.74
C ILE A 216 -15.11 -6.35 -19.22
N LYS A 217 -14.19 -6.03 -20.13
CA LYS A 217 -14.41 -6.08 -21.58
C LYS A 217 -14.74 -7.50 -22.07
N VAL A 218 -14.14 -8.53 -21.48
CA VAL A 218 -14.44 -9.94 -21.80
C VAL A 218 -15.59 -10.55 -20.98
N GLY A 219 -16.26 -9.76 -20.13
CA GLY A 219 -17.41 -10.21 -19.34
C GLY A 219 -17.07 -11.10 -18.14
N LEU A 220 -15.80 -11.19 -17.73
CA LEU A 220 -15.37 -11.98 -16.58
C LEU A 220 -15.53 -11.25 -15.23
N LEU A 221 -15.66 -9.93 -15.25
CA LEU A 221 -15.86 -9.11 -14.05
C LEU A 221 -16.94 -8.05 -14.30
N ASN A 222 -17.92 -7.96 -13.40
CA ASN A 222 -18.81 -6.81 -13.34
C ASN A 222 -18.11 -5.68 -12.55
N PRO A 223 -18.06 -4.43 -13.06
CA PRO A 223 -17.38 -3.32 -12.38
C PRO A 223 -17.82 -3.16 -10.92
N TRP A 224 -19.12 -3.29 -10.64
CA TRP A 224 -19.68 -3.11 -9.30
C TRP A 224 -19.22 -4.17 -8.29
N TYR A 225 -18.60 -5.26 -8.75
CA TYR A 225 -18.02 -6.33 -7.93
C TYR A 225 -16.51 -6.18 -7.73
N LEU A 226 -15.90 -5.07 -8.17
CA LEU A 226 -14.50 -4.77 -7.86
C LEU A 226 -14.18 -4.83 -6.34
N PRO A 227 -15.04 -4.37 -5.42
CA PRO A 227 -14.78 -4.52 -3.98
C PRO A 227 -14.68 -5.97 -3.51
N VAL A 228 -15.47 -6.86 -4.11
CA VAL A 228 -15.41 -8.31 -3.84
C VAL A 228 -14.09 -8.87 -4.34
N PHE A 229 -13.65 -8.45 -5.53
CA PHE A 229 -12.35 -8.83 -6.06
C PHE A 229 -11.21 -8.36 -5.14
N VAL A 230 -11.24 -7.11 -4.66
CA VAL A 230 -10.26 -6.58 -3.69
C VAL A 230 -10.25 -7.39 -2.38
N TRP A 231 -11.43 -7.76 -1.86
CA TRP A 231 -11.54 -8.63 -0.69
C TRP A 231 -10.90 -10.02 -0.91
N LEU A 232 -11.12 -10.64 -2.07
CA LEU A 232 -10.46 -11.91 -2.41
C LEU A 232 -8.94 -11.76 -2.45
N LEU A 233 -8.43 -10.63 -2.94
CA LEU A 233 -6.98 -10.36 -2.92
C LEU A 233 -6.42 -10.25 -1.49
N TYR A 234 -7.19 -9.74 -0.52
CA TYR A 234 -6.78 -9.70 0.89
C TYR A 234 -6.61 -11.11 1.45
N ILE A 235 -7.54 -12.01 1.13
CA ILE A 235 -7.46 -13.41 1.54
C ILE A 235 -6.18 -14.04 0.99
N VAL A 236 -5.90 -13.84 -0.31
CA VAL A 236 -4.69 -14.36 -0.95
C VAL A 236 -3.44 -13.78 -0.29
N GLU A 237 -3.36 -12.45 -0.12
CA GLU A 237 -2.18 -11.78 0.44
C GLU A 237 -1.83 -12.30 1.84
N TYR A 238 -2.81 -12.37 2.74
CA TYR A 238 -2.58 -12.84 4.11
C TYR A 238 -2.24 -14.33 4.16
N LEU A 239 -2.83 -15.16 3.30
CA LEU A 239 -2.47 -16.57 3.19
C LEU A 239 -1.05 -16.79 2.65
N LEU A 240 -0.57 -15.92 1.75
CA LEU A 240 0.81 -15.97 1.27
C LEU A 240 1.80 -15.59 2.38
N CYS A 241 1.49 -14.57 3.18
CA CYS A 241 2.26 -14.22 4.39
C CYS A 241 2.30 -15.38 5.38
N PHE A 242 1.15 -15.97 5.70
CA PHE A 242 1.08 -17.16 6.56
C PHE A 242 1.92 -18.32 5.99
N TYR A 243 1.76 -18.61 4.70
CA TYR A 243 2.46 -19.69 4.02
C TYR A 243 3.98 -19.52 4.12
N ILE A 244 4.50 -18.34 3.82
CA ILE A 244 5.95 -18.12 3.82
C ILE A 244 6.53 -18.13 5.23
N ILE A 245 5.84 -17.55 6.22
CA ILE A 245 6.23 -17.64 7.64
C ILE A 245 6.23 -19.09 8.09
N LYS A 246 5.21 -19.89 7.75
CA LYS A 246 5.14 -21.33 8.08
C LYS A 246 6.31 -22.08 7.46
N LYS A 247 6.67 -21.79 6.21
CA LYS A 247 7.78 -22.44 5.52
C LYS A 247 9.15 -22.05 6.07
N VAL A 248 9.35 -20.80 6.47
CA VAL A 248 10.62 -20.30 7.01
C VAL A 248 10.82 -20.62 8.49
N SER A 249 9.75 -20.65 9.29
CA SER A 249 9.81 -20.99 10.71
C SER A 249 9.67 -22.49 10.97
N GLY A 250 8.93 -23.22 10.11
CA GLY A 250 8.55 -24.61 10.38
C GLY A 250 7.59 -24.77 11.56
N SER A 251 7.00 -23.67 12.06
CA SER A 251 6.13 -23.65 13.24
C SER A 251 4.73 -23.16 12.85
N MET A 252 3.72 -23.98 13.14
CA MET A 252 2.32 -23.59 12.96
C MET A 252 1.95 -22.42 13.87
N LEU A 253 2.33 -22.51 15.15
CA LEU A 253 2.09 -21.49 16.15
C LEU A 253 2.67 -20.14 15.74
N LEU A 254 3.93 -20.10 15.29
CA LEU A 254 4.55 -18.85 14.88
C LEU A 254 3.92 -18.28 13.59
N SER A 255 3.52 -19.14 12.65
CA SER A 255 2.81 -18.69 11.45
C SER A 255 1.43 -18.12 11.73
N LEU A 256 0.70 -18.69 12.71
CA LEU A 256 -0.60 -18.17 13.13
C LEU A 256 -0.46 -16.87 13.91
N LEU A 257 0.55 -16.75 14.79
CA LEU A 257 0.91 -15.48 15.43
C LEU A 257 1.19 -14.41 14.38
N GLY A 258 2.04 -14.72 13.40
CA GLY A 258 2.36 -13.79 12.31
C GLY A 258 1.14 -13.38 11.49
N LEU A 259 0.29 -14.34 11.13
CA LEU A 259 -0.96 -14.08 10.40
C LEU A 259 -1.89 -13.16 11.17
N VAL A 260 -2.19 -13.48 12.44
CA VAL A 260 -3.10 -12.70 13.27
C VAL A 260 -2.51 -11.32 13.54
N SER A 261 -1.21 -11.20 13.81
CA SER A 261 -0.55 -9.89 13.97
C SER A 261 -0.63 -9.01 12.72
N ILE A 262 -0.44 -9.58 11.53
CA ILE A 262 -0.59 -8.85 10.27
C ILE A 262 -2.03 -8.40 10.10
N ILE A 263 -3.03 -9.27 10.30
CA ILE A 263 -4.45 -8.90 10.20
C ILE A 263 -4.80 -7.81 11.21
N THR A 264 -4.38 -7.93 12.46
CA THR A 264 -4.61 -6.93 13.51
C THR A 264 -4.10 -5.55 13.08
N LEU A 265 -2.83 -5.45 12.71
CA LEU A 265 -2.17 -4.17 12.43
C LEU A 265 -2.50 -3.59 11.06
N ASN A 266 -2.61 -4.43 10.03
CA ASN A 266 -2.85 -4.00 8.65
C ASN A 266 -4.33 -3.87 8.31
N TYR A 267 -5.23 -4.56 9.03
CA TYR A 267 -6.67 -4.52 8.77
C TYR A 267 -7.44 -3.80 9.88
N TYR A 268 -7.33 -4.27 11.14
CA TYR A 268 -8.19 -3.77 12.23
C TYR A 268 -7.71 -2.47 12.88
N SER A 269 -6.43 -2.10 12.74
CA SER A 269 -5.92 -0.84 13.29
C SER A 269 -6.22 0.39 12.42
N LEU A 270 -6.68 0.21 11.17
CA LEU A 270 -6.98 1.28 10.23
C LEU A 270 -8.26 2.04 10.60
N TYR A 271 -8.34 3.32 10.20
CA TYR A 271 -9.49 4.19 10.46
C TYR A 271 -10.74 3.85 9.65
N HIS A 272 -10.53 3.36 8.44
CA HIS A 272 -11.57 3.04 7.48
C HIS A 272 -11.57 1.55 7.20
N LEU A 273 -12.69 1.03 6.70
CA LEU A 273 -12.78 -0.34 6.23
C LEU A 273 -11.74 -0.54 5.12
N PRO A 274 -10.71 -1.40 5.28
CA PRO A 274 -9.59 -1.46 4.34
C PRO A 274 -10.02 -1.85 2.92
N ALA A 275 -11.01 -2.74 2.81
CA ALA A 275 -11.61 -3.12 1.53
C ALA A 275 -12.32 -1.96 0.81
N SER A 276 -12.68 -0.88 1.52
CA SER A 276 -13.26 0.34 0.94
C SER A 276 -12.22 1.29 0.34
N ILE A 277 -10.91 1.01 0.49
CA ILE A 277 -9.80 1.85 0.03
C ILE A 277 -8.77 1.00 -0.76
N PRO A 278 -9.01 0.73 -2.05
CA PRO A 278 -8.18 -0.19 -2.84
C PRO A 278 -6.72 0.28 -3.01
N GLN A 279 -6.46 1.59 -2.92
CA GLN A 279 -5.13 2.19 -3.09
C GLN A 279 -4.12 1.87 -1.96
N VAL A 280 -4.58 1.39 -0.80
CA VAL A 280 -3.70 1.00 0.32
C VAL A 280 -3.72 -0.49 0.61
N GLY A 281 -4.47 -1.27 -0.18
CA GLY A 281 -4.68 -2.69 0.02
C GLY A 281 -3.90 -3.59 -0.95
N PRO A 282 -4.34 -4.85 -1.09
CA PRO A 282 -3.61 -5.89 -1.82
C PRO A 282 -3.56 -5.63 -3.32
N LEU A 283 -4.48 -4.82 -3.88
CA LEU A 283 -4.41 -4.43 -5.29
C LEU A 283 -3.09 -3.72 -5.61
N ARG A 284 -2.49 -3.02 -4.64
CA ARG A 284 -1.19 -2.36 -4.75
C ARG A 284 -0.03 -3.20 -4.25
N TRP A 285 -0.22 -3.93 -3.15
CA TRP A 285 0.87 -4.55 -2.38
C TRP A 285 1.09 -6.04 -2.65
N LEU A 286 0.07 -6.77 -3.12
CA LEU A 286 0.15 -8.21 -3.36
C LEU A 286 1.31 -8.63 -4.28
N PRO A 287 1.68 -7.89 -5.36
CA PRO A 287 2.82 -8.25 -6.19
C PRO A 287 4.14 -8.34 -5.42
N LEU A 288 4.33 -7.50 -4.39
CA LEU A 288 5.53 -7.53 -3.55
C LEU A 288 5.54 -8.79 -2.67
N VAL A 289 4.41 -9.17 -2.08
CA VAL A 289 4.29 -10.42 -1.30
C VAL A 289 4.46 -11.66 -2.20
N LEU A 290 3.87 -11.66 -3.40
CA LEU A 290 4.04 -12.73 -4.39
C LEU A 290 5.50 -12.89 -4.79
N SER A 291 6.25 -11.80 -4.92
CA SER A 291 7.68 -11.87 -5.25
C SER A 291 8.47 -12.66 -4.19
N LEU A 292 8.17 -12.50 -2.91
CA LEU A 292 8.80 -13.28 -1.84
C LEU A 292 8.46 -14.78 -1.93
N VAL A 293 7.20 -15.11 -2.22
CA VAL A 293 6.76 -16.50 -2.36
C VAL A 293 7.42 -17.16 -3.58
N LEU A 294 7.53 -16.44 -4.69
CA LEU A 294 8.22 -16.93 -5.89
C LEU A 294 9.71 -17.09 -5.65
N LEU A 295 10.36 -16.16 -4.96
CA LEU A 295 11.76 -16.30 -4.57
C LEU A 295 11.97 -17.54 -3.70
N PHE A 296 11.09 -17.78 -2.73
CA PHE A 296 11.13 -19.00 -1.91
C PHE A 296 10.97 -20.27 -2.76
N LYS A 297 10.08 -20.25 -3.77
CA LYS A 297 9.83 -21.39 -4.66
C LYS A 297 11.01 -21.66 -5.60
N PHE A 298 11.53 -20.63 -6.27
CA PHE A 298 12.62 -20.76 -7.24
C PHE A 298 14.00 -20.87 -6.60
N LYS A 299 14.16 -20.38 -5.36
CA LYS A 299 15.41 -20.37 -4.58
C LYS A 299 16.59 -19.66 -5.27
N ASN A 300 16.32 -18.90 -6.33
CA ASN A 300 17.34 -18.26 -7.16
C ASN A 300 16.85 -16.90 -7.66
N LEU A 301 17.50 -15.82 -7.19
CA LEU A 301 17.25 -14.44 -7.63
C LEU A 301 17.61 -14.19 -9.10
N GLY A 302 18.48 -15.03 -9.68
CA GLY A 302 18.87 -15.00 -11.09
C GLY A 302 17.99 -15.84 -12.02
N SER A 303 16.92 -16.44 -11.50
CA SER A 303 15.97 -17.17 -12.35
C SER A 303 15.34 -16.20 -13.36
N LYS A 304 15.47 -16.50 -14.66
CA LYS A 304 14.90 -15.66 -15.73
C LYS A 304 13.39 -15.46 -15.57
N VAL A 305 12.67 -16.50 -15.14
CA VAL A 305 11.23 -16.46 -14.87
C VAL A 305 10.93 -15.54 -13.70
N TYR A 306 11.73 -15.62 -12.63
CA TYR A 306 11.59 -14.73 -11.47
C TYR A 306 11.84 -13.27 -11.86
N ILE A 307 12.92 -12.99 -12.58
CA ILE A 307 13.26 -11.64 -13.06
C ILE A 307 12.16 -11.08 -13.97
N PHE A 308 11.64 -11.90 -14.88
CA PHE A 308 10.52 -11.51 -15.73
C PHE A 308 9.26 -11.18 -14.92
N PHE A 309 8.95 -11.98 -13.89
CA PHE A 309 7.86 -11.68 -12.97
C PHE A 309 8.07 -10.36 -12.21
N ILE A 310 9.28 -10.10 -11.71
CA ILE A 310 9.60 -8.83 -11.05
C ILE A 310 9.34 -7.67 -12.00
N ALA A 311 9.86 -7.74 -13.24
CA ALA A 311 9.65 -6.72 -14.26
C ALA A 311 8.16 -6.52 -14.60
N ALA A 312 7.38 -7.59 -14.72
CA ALA A 312 5.94 -7.50 -14.97
C ALA A 312 5.19 -6.87 -13.80
N SER A 313 5.52 -7.28 -12.59
CA SER A 313 4.95 -6.74 -11.34
C SER A 313 5.26 -5.26 -11.16
N SER A 314 6.42 -4.79 -11.65
CA SER A 314 6.79 -3.37 -11.62
C SER A 314 5.85 -2.47 -12.42
N PHE A 315 5.15 -3.01 -13.42
CA PHE A 315 4.14 -2.27 -14.18
C PHE A 315 2.73 -2.38 -13.60
N TRP A 316 2.49 -3.25 -12.61
CA TRP A 316 1.14 -3.46 -12.05
C TRP A 316 0.58 -2.17 -11.43
N VAL A 317 1.29 -1.64 -10.44
CA VAL A 317 1.13 -0.30 -9.90
C VAL A 317 2.52 0.33 -9.85
N ILE A 318 2.69 1.50 -10.47
CA ILE A 318 4.01 2.07 -10.75
C ILE A 318 4.80 2.39 -9.48
N ASP A 319 4.14 2.93 -8.45
CA ASP A 319 4.83 3.36 -7.24
C ASP A 319 5.35 2.18 -6.39
N SER A 320 4.50 1.17 -6.12
CA SER A 320 4.93 -0.08 -5.49
C SER A 320 5.87 -0.88 -6.39
N GLY A 321 5.70 -0.73 -7.71
CA GLY A 321 6.60 -1.25 -8.72
C GLY A 321 8.02 -0.69 -8.58
N ILE A 322 8.18 0.62 -8.41
CA ILE A 322 9.49 1.25 -8.14
C ILE A 322 10.10 0.69 -6.86
N SER A 323 9.32 0.55 -5.77
CA SER A 323 9.80 -0.08 -4.54
C SER A 323 10.31 -1.51 -4.78
N LEU A 324 9.62 -2.30 -5.62
CA LEU A 324 10.03 -3.65 -5.99
C LEU A 324 11.33 -3.67 -6.82
N ILE A 325 11.48 -2.74 -7.77
CA ILE A 325 12.72 -2.59 -8.56
C ILE A 325 13.89 -2.30 -7.63
N LEU A 326 13.74 -1.29 -6.76
CA LEU A 326 14.80 -0.87 -5.84
C LEU A 326 15.15 -2.01 -4.86
N ALA A 327 14.16 -2.71 -4.32
CA ALA A 327 14.40 -3.85 -3.45
C ALA A 327 15.17 -4.98 -4.14
N TYR A 328 14.86 -5.28 -5.40
CA TYR A 328 15.57 -6.30 -6.17
C TYR A 328 17.02 -5.89 -6.45
N LEU A 329 17.23 -4.70 -7.00
CA LEU A 329 18.57 -4.20 -7.33
C LEU A 329 19.45 -4.04 -6.09
N PHE A 330 18.89 -3.53 -4.99
CA PHE A 330 19.63 -3.36 -3.74
C PHE A 330 19.97 -4.71 -3.09
N THR A 331 19.13 -5.73 -3.28
CA THR A 331 19.46 -7.11 -2.88
C THR A 331 20.64 -7.66 -3.68
N LEU A 332 20.67 -7.46 -5.00
CA LEU A 332 21.82 -7.84 -5.83
C LEU A 332 23.09 -7.11 -5.41
N PHE A 333 22.98 -5.81 -5.09
CA PHE A 333 24.09 -5.01 -4.57
C PHE A 333 24.65 -5.58 -3.26
N ILE A 334 23.81 -5.84 -2.25
CA ILE A 334 24.25 -6.41 -0.97
C ILE A 334 24.86 -7.80 -1.14
N LEU A 335 24.33 -8.63 -2.04
CA LEU A 335 24.93 -9.93 -2.35
C LEU A 335 26.32 -9.77 -2.98
N THR A 336 26.51 -8.77 -3.85
CA THR A 336 27.81 -8.45 -4.45
C THR A 336 28.82 -7.96 -3.41
N LEU A 337 28.38 -7.18 -2.41
CA LEU A 337 29.25 -6.81 -1.28
C LEU A 337 29.68 -8.04 -0.49
N SER A 338 28.79 -9.02 -0.34
CA SER A 338 29.05 -10.21 0.48
C SER A 338 29.99 -11.21 -0.20
N ASP A 339 29.89 -11.33 -1.52
CA ASP A 339 30.69 -12.20 -2.36
C ASP A 339 31.08 -11.43 -3.62
N PHE A 340 32.35 -10.97 -3.68
CA PHE A 340 32.80 -10.15 -4.79
C PHE A 340 32.64 -10.88 -6.12
N ASP A 341 32.84 -12.20 -6.18
CA ASP A 341 32.70 -13.01 -7.40
C ASP A 341 31.26 -13.03 -7.95
N PHE A 342 30.28 -12.62 -7.15
CA PHE A 342 28.89 -12.44 -7.58
C PHE A 342 28.69 -11.26 -8.54
N TRP A 343 29.65 -10.33 -8.69
CA TRP A 343 29.50 -9.11 -9.49
C TRP A 343 29.07 -9.39 -10.94
N THR A 344 29.66 -10.41 -11.58
CA THR A 344 29.32 -10.81 -12.95
C THR A 344 27.87 -11.28 -13.06
N LYS A 345 27.39 -12.06 -12.08
CA LYS A 345 25.99 -12.52 -11.99
C LYS A 345 25.05 -11.35 -11.74
N ALA A 346 25.44 -10.41 -10.87
CA ALA A 346 24.65 -9.22 -10.59
C ALA A 346 24.46 -8.38 -11.86
N ILE A 347 25.52 -8.08 -12.61
CA ILE A 347 25.42 -7.35 -13.89
C ILE A 347 24.52 -8.08 -14.88
N LYS A 348 24.72 -9.40 -15.06
CA LYS A 348 23.89 -10.20 -15.98
C LYS A 348 22.42 -10.19 -15.59
N ASN A 349 22.11 -10.34 -14.30
CA ASN A 349 20.74 -10.33 -13.80
C ASN A 349 20.09 -8.94 -13.94
N THR A 350 20.85 -7.88 -13.65
CA THR A 350 20.41 -6.48 -13.86
C THR A 350 20.14 -6.20 -15.34
N ALA A 351 21.03 -6.60 -16.24
CA ALA A 351 20.83 -6.46 -17.68
C ALA A 351 19.59 -7.24 -18.15
N TRP A 352 19.41 -8.48 -17.69
CA TRP A 352 18.23 -9.28 -18.00
C TRP A 352 16.94 -8.68 -17.44
N PHE A 353 17.01 -8.05 -16.27
CA PHE A 353 15.89 -7.34 -15.67
C PHE A 353 15.45 -6.13 -16.51
N PHE A 354 16.38 -5.26 -16.92
CA PHE A 354 16.06 -4.14 -17.81
C PHE A 354 15.58 -4.58 -19.20
N PHE A 355 16.17 -5.64 -19.74
CA PHE A 355 15.66 -6.27 -20.95
C PHE A 355 14.21 -6.76 -20.79
N SER A 356 13.90 -7.40 -19.65
CA SER A 356 12.53 -7.86 -19.34
C SER A 356 11.55 -6.69 -19.23
N LEU A 357 11.93 -5.58 -18.58
CA LEU A 357 11.12 -4.37 -18.53
C LEU A 357 10.80 -3.84 -19.94
N LEU A 358 11.81 -3.77 -20.80
CA LEU A 358 11.65 -3.32 -22.19
C LEU A 358 10.69 -4.25 -22.95
N VAL A 359 10.89 -5.57 -22.89
CA VAL A 359 10.03 -6.55 -23.56
C VAL A 359 8.59 -6.43 -23.10
N ILE A 360 8.34 -6.27 -21.80
CA ILE A 360 6.99 -6.13 -21.25
C ILE A 360 6.35 -4.82 -21.71
N PHE A 361 7.10 -3.71 -21.68
CA PHE A 361 6.60 -2.43 -22.18
C PHE A 361 6.26 -2.47 -23.67
N LEU A 362 7.11 -3.10 -24.49
CA LEU A 362 6.84 -3.33 -25.91
C LEU A 362 5.62 -4.24 -26.11
N GLY A 363 5.48 -5.29 -25.30
CA GLY A 363 4.32 -6.18 -25.31
C GLY A 363 3.01 -5.45 -24.99
N ILE A 364 3.00 -4.58 -23.98
CA ILE A 364 1.84 -3.73 -23.65
C ILE A 364 1.48 -2.84 -24.84
N ASN A 365 2.46 -2.19 -25.47
CA ASN A 365 2.23 -1.33 -26.63
C ASN A 365 1.77 -2.11 -27.88
N LEU A 366 2.27 -3.32 -28.08
CA LEU A 366 1.79 -4.21 -29.13
C LEU A 366 0.33 -4.58 -28.91
N ILE A 367 -0.06 -4.92 -27.67
CA ILE A 367 -1.47 -5.17 -27.34
C ILE A 367 -2.31 -3.92 -27.62
N HIS A 368 -1.86 -2.73 -27.23
CA HIS A 368 -2.56 -1.47 -27.52
C HIS A 368 -2.77 -1.30 -29.04
N LEU A 369 -1.72 -1.49 -29.83
CA LEU A 369 -1.79 -1.42 -31.30
C LEU A 369 -2.81 -2.43 -31.87
N LEU A 370 -2.80 -3.68 -31.40
CA LEU A 370 -3.72 -4.74 -31.86
C LEU A 370 -5.19 -4.41 -31.56
N PHE A 371 -5.47 -3.66 -30.50
CA PHE A 371 -6.81 -3.22 -30.14
C PHE A 371 -7.15 -1.81 -30.65
N GLY A 372 -6.31 -1.19 -31.48
CA GLY A 372 -6.55 0.13 -32.07
C GLY A 372 -6.35 1.31 -31.11
N TYR A 373 -5.71 1.09 -29.97
CA TYR A 373 -5.34 2.13 -29.02
C TYR A 373 -4.05 2.85 -29.47
N ARG A 374 -3.83 4.07 -28.96
CA ARG A 374 -2.54 4.76 -29.12
C ARG A 374 -1.45 4.11 -28.26
N PHE A 375 -0.19 4.37 -28.59
CA PHE A 375 0.95 3.95 -27.76
C PHE A 375 1.00 4.71 -26.44
N VAL A 376 1.43 4.02 -25.39
CA VAL A 376 1.61 4.60 -24.05
C VAL A 376 2.83 5.52 -24.03
N ASN A 377 2.63 6.78 -23.64
CA ASN A 377 3.73 7.71 -23.42
C ASN A 377 4.32 7.56 -22.01
N ILE A 378 5.46 6.88 -21.92
CA ILE A 378 6.15 6.63 -20.65
C ILE A 378 6.60 7.92 -19.94
N PHE A 379 6.90 9.00 -20.68
CA PHE A 379 7.34 10.25 -20.06
C PHE A 379 6.22 10.93 -19.28
N LEU A 380 4.97 10.82 -19.74
CA LEU A 380 3.80 11.35 -19.02
C LEU A 380 3.53 10.57 -17.72
N LEU A 381 3.81 9.26 -17.72
CA LEU A 381 3.75 8.43 -16.52
C LEU A 381 4.75 8.92 -15.46
N PHE A 382 6.01 9.16 -15.84
CA PHE A 382 7.02 9.69 -14.92
C PHE A 382 6.77 11.15 -14.51
N ALA A 383 6.19 11.97 -15.40
CA ALA A 383 5.81 13.34 -15.07
C ALA A 383 4.77 13.38 -13.95
N LYS A 384 3.76 12.50 -14.01
CA LYS A 384 2.76 12.35 -12.94
C LYS A 384 3.37 11.87 -11.63
N PHE A 385 4.27 10.89 -11.68
CA PHE A 385 5.00 10.44 -10.48
C PHE A 385 5.84 11.59 -9.86
N GLY A 386 6.47 12.41 -10.69
CA GLY A 386 7.25 13.57 -10.26
C GLY A 386 6.46 14.60 -9.46
N GLN A 387 5.15 14.75 -9.72
CA GLN A 387 4.29 15.67 -8.94
C GLN A 387 4.23 15.27 -7.45
N TYR A 388 4.18 13.98 -7.15
CA TYR A 388 4.15 13.50 -5.77
C TYR A 388 5.54 13.37 -5.16
N ALA A 389 6.51 12.81 -5.91
CA ALA A 389 7.83 12.48 -5.37
C ALA A 389 8.80 13.68 -5.32
N LYS A 390 8.66 14.66 -6.22
CA LYS A 390 9.56 15.82 -6.31
C LYS A 390 8.88 17.12 -5.92
N ALA A 391 7.65 17.34 -6.38
CA ALA A 391 6.97 18.61 -6.16
C ALA A 391 6.21 18.69 -4.82
N GLY A 392 6.18 17.60 -4.04
CA GLY A 392 5.72 17.64 -2.65
C GLY A 392 4.21 17.52 -2.44
N PHE A 393 3.45 17.09 -3.45
CA PHE A 393 2.00 17.00 -3.29
C PHE A 393 1.61 15.93 -2.29
N GLY A 394 0.94 16.35 -1.21
CA GLY A 394 0.50 15.48 -0.13
C GLY A 394 1.65 14.91 0.70
N MET A 395 2.85 15.50 0.62
CA MET A 395 3.96 15.13 1.49
C MET A 395 3.72 15.59 2.93
N LEU A 396 4.04 14.72 3.87
CA LEU A 396 3.94 15.00 5.31
C LEU A 396 5.27 14.59 5.97
N PRO A 397 5.93 15.50 6.71
CA PRO A 397 7.23 15.22 7.27
C PRO A 397 7.17 14.18 8.38
N ILE A 398 8.23 13.39 8.52
CA ILE A 398 8.36 12.44 9.63
C ILE A 398 8.51 13.20 10.95
N ASP A 399 7.69 12.86 11.94
CA ASP A 399 7.92 13.29 13.32
C ASP A 399 9.21 12.64 13.86
N SER A 400 10.09 13.45 14.45
CA SER A 400 11.29 12.99 15.16
C SER A 400 10.97 11.87 16.15
N TYR A 401 9.78 11.92 16.76
CA TYR A 401 9.28 10.94 17.71
C TYR A 401 8.22 10.05 17.05
N SER A 402 8.63 8.91 16.50
CA SER A 402 7.73 8.08 15.68
C SER A 402 7.91 6.59 15.89
N TYR A 403 6.81 5.85 15.85
CA TYR A 403 6.83 4.38 15.83
C TYR A 403 7.46 3.81 14.55
N PHE A 404 7.67 4.66 13.52
CA PHE A 404 8.39 4.29 12.30
C PHE A 404 9.79 3.74 12.59
N TRP A 405 10.47 4.17 13.65
CA TRP A 405 11.82 3.72 13.98
C TRP A 405 11.91 2.21 14.28
N LEU A 406 10.79 1.56 14.64
CA LEU A 406 10.74 0.10 14.74
C LEU A 406 10.92 -0.60 13.38
N VAL A 407 10.47 0.01 12.29
CA VAL A 407 10.70 -0.51 10.94
C VAL A 407 12.19 -0.53 10.62
N ILE A 408 12.91 0.54 11.01
CA ILE A 408 14.36 0.66 10.84
C ILE A 408 15.11 -0.36 11.70
N LEU A 409 14.66 -0.54 12.95
CA LEU A 409 15.20 -1.57 13.83
C LEU A 409 15.07 -2.97 13.23
N ILE A 410 13.88 -3.32 12.74
CA ILE A 410 13.61 -4.63 12.10
C ILE A 410 14.48 -4.80 10.85
N TYR A 411 14.61 -3.75 10.05
CA TYR A 411 15.47 -3.74 8.86
C TYR A 411 16.93 -4.02 9.24
N PHE A 412 17.53 -3.24 10.13
CA PHE A 412 18.93 -3.45 10.52
C PHE A 412 19.16 -4.77 11.24
N ALA A 413 18.21 -5.24 12.06
CA ALA A 413 18.30 -6.58 12.65
C ALA A 413 18.38 -7.69 11.59
N SER A 414 17.66 -7.51 10.47
CA SER A 414 17.68 -8.45 9.34
C SER A 414 19.00 -8.39 8.56
N ILE A 415 19.51 -7.18 8.31
CA ILE A 415 20.81 -6.96 7.64
C ILE A 415 21.98 -7.52 8.47
N ILE A 416 22.00 -7.23 9.77
CA ILE A 416 23.01 -7.75 10.69
C ILE A 416 22.94 -9.27 10.77
N TYR A 417 21.73 -9.84 10.87
CA TYR A 417 21.54 -11.29 10.84
C TYR A 417 22.08 -11.88 9.53
N PHE A 418 21.80 -11.25 8.38
CA PHE A 418 22.28 -11.70 7.09
C PHE A 418 23.82 -11.73 7.02
N PHE A 419 24.50 -10.61 7.26
CA PHE A 419 25.98 -10.56 7.16
C PHE A 419 26.66 -11.47 8.17
N ARG A 420 26.12 -11.61 9.39
CA ARG A 420 26.66 -12.52 10.40
C ARG A 420 26.62 -13.98 9.94
N ASN A 421 25.57 -14.40 9.23
CA ASN A 421 25.48 -15.78 8.75
C ASN A 421 26.29 -15.99 7.46
N VAL A 422 26.40 -14.99 6.58
CA VAL A 422 27.17 -15.12 5.33
C VAL A 422 28.67 -15.23 5.59
N PHE A 423 29.21 -14.48 6.55
CA PHE A 423 30.62 -14.56 6.91
C PHE A 423 30.94 -15.62 7.99
N SER A 424 29.96 -16.43 8.39
CA SER A 424 30.18 -17.52 9.34
C SER A 424 30.58 -18.81 8.61
N PRO A 425 31.71 -19.46 8.95
CA PRO A 425 32.21 -20.66 8.26
C PRO A 425 31.26 -21.87 8.27
N SER A 426 30.25 -21.89 9.16
CA SER A 426 29.45 -23.08 9.47
C SER A 426 28.09 -23.18 8.75
N ASN A 427 27.71 -22.24 7.87
CA ASN A 427 26.30 -22.06 7.46
C ASN A 427 25.99 -22.00 5.93
N ILE A 428 26.73 -22.73 5.09
CA ILE A 428 26.47 -22.81 3.64
C ILE A 428 25.05 -23.32 3.32
N SER A 429 24.46 -24.17 4.16
CA SER A 429 23.13 -24.78 3.94
C SER A 429 21.94 -23.81 4.08
N HIS A 430 22.13 -22.59 4.59
CA HIS A 430 21.05 -21.62 4.85
C HIS A 430 20.97 -20.45 3.86
N LEU A 431 21.76 -20.47 2.79
CA LEU A 431 21.88 -19.35 1.84
C LEU A 431 20.53 -18.89 1.30
N THR A 432 19.64 -19.82 0.91
CA THR A 432 18.32 -19.48 0.37
C THR A 432 17.43 -18.72 1.36
N SER A 433 17.39 -19.13 2.62
CA SER A 433 16.57 -18.47 3.64
C SER A 433 17.12 -17.10 4.03
N ASN A 434 18.44 -16.95 4.03
CA ASN A 434 19.10 -15.67 4.28
C ASN A 434 18.85 -14.68 3.13
N THR A 435 18.92 -15.14 1.88
CA THR A 435 18.56 -14.33 0.70
C THR A 435 17.09 -13.91 0.73
N LEU A 436 16.18 -14.80 1.14
CA LEU A 436 14.77 -14.46 1.30
C LEU A 436 14.55 -13.39 2.37
N LEU A 437 15.20 -13.53 3.53
CA LEU A 437 15.15 -12.51 4.59
C LEU A 437 15.69 -11.16 4.08
N LEU A 438 16.84 -11.16 3.40
CA LEU A 438 17.43 -9.95 2.85
C LEU A 438 16.48 -9.25 1.86
N PHE A 439 15.89 -10.02 0.93
CA PHE A 439 14.93 -9.47 -0.02
C PHE A 439 13.67 -8.94 0.68
N SER A 440 13.18 -9.63 1.72
CA SER A 440 12.06 -9.15 2.56
C SER A 440 12.40 -7.86 3.31
N ALA A 441 13.62 -7.73 3.81
CA ALA A 441 14.09 -6.53 4.49
C ALA A 441 14.14 -5.35 3.53
N ASN A 442 14.69 -5.56 2.34
CA ASN A 442 14.76 -4.52 1.30
C ASN A 442 13.35 -4.14 0.79
N LEU A 443 12.44 -5.10 0.62
CA LEU A 443 11.04 -4.79 0.31
C LEU A 443 10.40 -3.92 1.40
N SER A 444 10.62 -4.25 2.68
CA SER A 444 10.15 -3.42 3.79
C SER A 444 10.72 -2.00 3.70
N LEU A 445 12.04 -1.85 3.49
CA LEU A 445 12.71 -0.54 3.37
C LEU A 445 12.11 0.31 2.25
N PHE A 446 12.00 -0.24 1.03
CA PHE A 446 11.54 0.55 -0.11
C PHE A 446 10.02 0.72 -0.16
N ALA A 447 9.22 -0.19 0.41
CA ALA A 447 7.79 0.05 0.61
C ALA A 447 7.54 1.15 1.65
N SER A 448 8.41 1.26 2.66
CA SER A 448 8.36 2.33 3.66
C SER A 448 8.58 3.73 3.12
N VAL A 449 9.11 3.90 1.90
CA VAL A 449 9.16 5.21 1.23
C VAL A 449 7.76 5.84 1.11
N TYR A 450 6.71 5.03 1.02
CA TYR A 450 5.34 5.53 1.05
C TYR A 450 5.00 6.25 2.37
N PHE A 451 5.47 5.73 3.51
CA PHE A 451 5.32 6.41 4.80
C PHE A 451 6.26 7.61 4.88
N VAL A 452 7.54 7.48 4.49
CA VAL A 452 8.51 8.59 4.53
C VAL A 452 8.01 9.80 3.74
N GLY A 453 7.42 9.56 2.56
CA GLY A 453 6.83 10.64 1.77
C GLY A 453 5.46 11.10 2.27
N ARG A 454 4.77 10.37 3.17
CA ARG A 454 3.42 10.67 3.67
C ARG A 454 3.28 10.22 5.12
N SER A 455 4.00 10.87 6.02
CA SER A 455 4.23 10.40 7.40
C SER A 455 3.05 10.49 8.36
N HIS A 456 1.82 10.51 7.85
CA HIS A 456 0.64 10.36 8.69
C HIS A 456 0.65 8.97 9.36
N PRO A 457 0.40 8.88 10.69
CA PRO A 457 0.41 7.62 11.43
C PRO A 457 -0.40 6.45 10.81
N HIS A 458 -1.55 6.72 10.19
CA HIS A 458 -2.34 5.72 9.45
C HIS A 458 -1.55 4.97 8.36
N ASN A 459 -0.58 5.62 7.72
CA ASN A 459 0.21 5.00 6.68
C ASN A 459 1.18 3.94 7.23
N LEU A 460 1.52 3.96 8.52
CA LEU A 460 2.26 2.87 9.15
C LEU A 460 1.47 1.56 9.11
N PHE A 461 0.16 1.62 9.34
CA PHE A 461 -0.72 0.44 9.25
C PHE A 461 -0.85 -0.05 7.81
N ASN A 462 -0.96 0.86 6.84
CA ASN A 462 -0.99 0.52 5.41
C ASN A 462 0.25 -0.28 4.97
N ILE A 463 1.45 0.15 5.39
CA ILE A 463 2.70 -0.55 5.03
C ILE A 463 3.05 -1.70 5.97
N SER A 464 2.36 -1.85 7.11
CA SER A 464 2.77 -2.73 8.23
C SER A 464 2.96 -4.20 7.84
N ILE A 465 2.30 -4.66 6.77
CA ILE A 465 2.47 -6.02 6.24
C ILE A 465 3.93 -6.38 5.98
N PHE A 466 4.72 -5.46 5.44
CA PHE A 466 6.12 -5.71 5.06
C PHE A 466 7.08 -5.81 6.27
N PRO A 467 7.13 -4.84 7.21
CA PRO A 467 7.98 -4.95 8.39
C PRO A 467 7.53 -6.10 9.30
N LEU A 468 6.23 -6.39 9.42
CA LEU A 468 5.75 -7.54 10.18
C LEU A 468 6.16 -8.85 9.53
N LEU A 469 5.96 -9.00 8.21
CA LEU A 469 6.42 -10.18 7.49
C LEU A 469 7.93 -10.37 7.67
N ASN A 470 8.72 -9.32 7.49
CA ASN A 470 10.17 -9.37 7.68
C ASN A 470 10.54 -9.76 9.13
N ALA A 471 9.88 -9.17 10.13
CA ALA A 471 10.08 -9.51 11.54
C ALA A 471 9.77 -10.98 11.82
N PHE A 472 8.65 -11.52 11.35
CA PHE A 472 8.28 -12.92 11.55
C PHE A 472 9.17 -13.89 10.75
N LEU A 473 9.74 -13.48 9.62
CA LEU A 473 10.77 -14.25 8.92
C LEU A 473 12.07 -14.30 9.74
N LEU A 474 12.55 -13.17 10.25
CA LEU A 474 13.73 -13.08 11.11
C LEU A 474 13.54 -13.91 12.38
N ILE A 475 12.42 -13.69 13.09
CA ILE A 475 12.05 -14.43 14.28
C ILE A 475 11.94 -15.92 13.95
N GLY A 476 11.35 -16.30 12.81
CA GLY A 476 11.23 -17.70 12.39
C GLY A 476 12.58 -18.40 12.25
N LEU A 477 13.58 -17.72 11.69
CA LEU A 477 14.94 -18.25 11.57
C LEU A 477 15.63 -18.41 12.93
N ILE A 478 15.37 -17.49 13.86
CA ILE A 478 15.88 -17.55 15.24
C ILE A 478 15.14 -18.62 16.05
N TYR A 479 13.82 -18.72 15.91
CA TYR A 479 12.92 -19.61 16.64
C TYR A 479 13.26 -21.08 16.41
N ARG A 480 13.69 -21.43 15.19
CA ARG A 480 14.20 -22.77 14.86
C ARG A 480 15.40 -23.18 15.70
N LYS A 481 16.24 -22.22 16.08
CA LYS A 481 17.47 -22.44 16.86
C LYS A 481 17.22 -22.51 18.36
N ILE A 482 15.99 -22.25 18.84
CA ILE A 482 15.65 -22.36 20.26
C ILE A 482 15.55 -23.86 20.64
N PRO A 483 16.37 -24.36 21.59
CA PRO A 483 16.45 -25.78 21.88
C PRO A 483 15.26 -26.31 22.67
N THR A 484 14.74 -25.55 23.64
CA THR A 484 13.68 -26.02 24.55
C THR A 484 12.29 -25.54 24.13
N SER A 485 11.28 -26.39 24.36
CA SER A 485 9.86 -26.04 24.17
C SER A 485 9.41 -24.91 25.09
N TYR A 486 9.96 -24.85 26.32
CA TYR A 486 9.68 -23.80 27.29
C TYR A 486 10.03 -22.41 26.77
N PHE A 487 11.25 -22.21 26.25
CA PHE A 487 11.63 -20.90 25.69
C PHE A 487 10.85 -20.56 24.43
N LYS A 488 10.47 -21.56 23.62
CA LYS A 488 9.57 -21.37 22.47
C LYS A 488 8.19 -20.88 22.92
N LEU A 489 7.65 -21.44 24.00
CA LEU A 489 6.38 -21.01 24.58
C LEU A 489 6.47 -19.58 25.12
N LEU A 490 7.47 -19.27 25.96
CA LEU A 490 7.70 -17.92 26.47
C LEU A 490 7.84 -16.90 25.34
N THR A 491 8.62 -17.23 24.31
CA THR A 491 8.76 -16.38 23.11
C THR A 491 7.39 -16.18 22.44
N SER A 492 6.59 -17.23 22.30
CA SER A 492 5.28 -17.14 21.65
C SER A 492 4.29 -16.29 22.45
N ILE A 493 4.30 -16.41 23.78
CA ILE A 493 3.51 -15.55 24.69
C ILE A 493 3.94 -14.09 24.55
N PHE A 494 5.25 -13.82 24.58
CA PHE A 494 5.77 -12.47 24.39
C PHE A 494 5.33 -11.87 23.04
N LEU A 495 5.42 -12.64 21.96
CA LEU A 495 4.98 -12.20 20.64
C LEU A 495 3.47 -11.95 20.58
N PHE A 496 2.66 -12.79 21.23
CA PHE A 496 1.22 -12.56 21.35
C PHE A 496 0.91 -11.26 22.10
N LEU A 497 1.62 -10.98 23.20
CA LEU A 497 1.44 -9.75 23.96
C LEU A 497 1.82 -8.50 23.14
N VAL A 498 2.99 -8.53 22.49
CA VAL A 498 3.54 -7.36 21.78
C VAL A 498 2.84 -7.08 20.45
N PHE A 499 2.55 -8.11 19.66
CA PHE A 499 2.03 -7.94 18.30
C PHE A 499 0.52 -8.16 18.16
N ILE A 500 -0.17 -8.58 19.22
CA ILE A 500 -1.63 -8.75 19.20
C ILE A 500 -2.27 -7.98 20.35
N VAL A 501 -1.99 -8.33 21.62
CA VAL A 501 -2.67 -7.70 22.77
C VAL A 501 -2.44 -6.20 22.82
N TYR A 502 -1.19 -5.76 22.72
CA TYR A 502 -0.86 -4.34 22.80
C TYR A 502 -1.48 -3.51 21.66
N PRO A 503 -1.36 -3.87 20.37
CA PRO A 503 -2.06 -3.19 19.28
C PRO A 503 -3.58 -3.13 19.44
N VAL A 504 -4.19 -4.24 19.85
CA VAL A 504 -5.64 -4.35 20.03
C VAL A 504 -6.12 -3.44 21.15
N TYR A 505 -5.36 -3.37 22.27
CA TYR A 505 -5.63 -2.42 23.34
C TYR A 505 -5.53 -0.96 22.88
N GLN A 506 -4.47 -0.61 22.16
CA GLN A 506 -4.23 0.76 21.67
C GLN A 506 -5.25 1.22 20.63
N ARG A 507 -5.96 0.29 19.95
CA ARG A 507 -6.92 0.57 18.88
C ARG A 507 -8.32 0.00 19.16
N GLN A 508 -8.62 -0.24 20.43
CA GLN A 508 -9.86 -0.90 20.87
C GLN A 508 -11.13 -0.15 20.40
N GLU A 509 -11.08 1.18 20.32
CA GLU A 509 -12.23 2.02 19.97
C GLU A 509 -12.63 1.81 18.51
N VAL A 510 -11.66 1.89 17.59
CA VAL A 510 -11.89 1.71 16.15
C VAL A 510 -12.24 0.26 15.84
N MET A 511 -11.54 -0.70 16.45
CA MET A 511 -11.85 -2.12 16.27
C MET A 511 -13.27 -2.44 16.73
N THR A 512 -13.70 -1.89 17.88
CA THR A 512 -15.08 -2.04 18.38
C THR A 512 -16.10 -1.47 17.41
N LYS A 513 -15.87 -0.26 16.89
CA LYS A 513 -16.77 0.37 15.92
C LYS A 513 -16.84 -0.42 14.61
N MET A 514 -15.71 -0.90 14.09
CA MET A 514 -15.68 -1.76 12.90
C MET A 514 -16.48 -3.04 13.11
N ILE A 515 -16.24 -3.77 14.21
CA ILE A 515 -16.95 -5.02 14.51
C ILE A 515 -18.45 -4.77 14.69
N LYS A 516 -18.85 -3.71 15.42
CA LYS A 516 -20.26 -3.35 15.62
C LYS A 516 -20.94 -3.01 14.30
N THR A 517 -20.28 -2.22 13.44
CA THR A 517 -20.77 -1.85 12.11
C THR A 517 -20.96 -3.09 11.23
N LYS A 518 -19.99 -4.00 11.25
CA LYS A 518 -20.06 -5.28 10.55
C LYS A 518 -21.22 -6.15 11.05
N ILE A 519 -21.41 -6.29 12.36
CA ILE A 519 -22.53 -7.04 12.94
C ILE A 519 -23.88 -6.42 12.55
N GLN A 520 -23.99 -5.10 12.61
CA GLN A 520 -25.21 -4.38 12.19
C GLN A 520 -25.51 -4.61 10.71
N ALA A 521 -24.50 -4.52 9.84
CA ALA A 521 -24.65 -4.76 8.40
C ALA A 521 -25.00 -6.22 8.07
N ILE A 522 -24.55 -7.20 8.86
CA ILE A 522 -25.01 -8.60 8.72
C ILE A 522 -26.52 -8.71 9.01
N LYS A 523 -27.00 -8.01 10.04
CA LYS A 523 -28.42 -8.06 10.46
C LYS A 523 -29.37 -7.44 9.43
N THR A 524 -28.91 -6.54 8.56
CA THR A 524 -29.76 -5.90 7.54
C THR A 524 -29.98 -6.76 6.29
N GLY A 525 -29.27 -7.89 6.14
CA GLY A 525 -29.40 -8.80 5.00
C GLY A 525 -28.63 -8.36 3.74
N LYS A 526 -28.78 -9.12 2.64
CA LYS A 526 -28.07 -8.90 1.36
C LYS A 526 -26.53 -8.82 1.48
N ILE A 527 -25.96 -9.62 2.39
CA ILE A 527 -24.55 -9.54 2.79
C ILE A 527 -23.54 -9.67 1.64
N PHE A 528 -23.88 -10.37 0.55
CA PHE A 528 -22.99 -10.59 -0.60
C PHE A 528 -23.25 -9.67 -1.79
N GLN A 529 -24.19 -8.72 -1.70
CA GLN A 529 -24.52 -7.81 -2.79
C GLN A 529 -23.84 -6.45 -2.56
N PRO A 530 -22.91 -6.02 -3.44
CA PRO A 530 -22.28 -4.71 -3.34
C PRO A 530 -23.31 -3.57 -3.35
N GLU A 531 -23.28 -2.69 -2.35
CA GLU A 531 -24.29 -1.64 -2.19
C GLU A 531 -24.11 -0.43 -3.11
N ALA A 532 -22.89 -0.23 -3.65
CA ALA A 532 -22.53 0.96 -4.42
C ALA A 532 -23.50 1.19 -5.59
N ARG A 533 -23.83 0.15 -6.36
CA ARG A 533 -24.73 0.26 -7.51
C ARG A 533 -26.11 0.76 -7.11
N ASP A 534 -26.68 0.19 -6.05
CA ASP A 534 -28.04 0.53 -5.59
C ASP A 534 -28.08 1.97 -5.06
N ILE A 535 -27.07 2.36 -4.27
CA ILE A 535 -26.92 3.72 -3.72
C ILE A 535 -26.81 4.73 -4.85
N LEU A 536 -25.88 4.51 -5.80
CA LEU A 536 -25.61 5.43 -6.90
C LEU A 536 -26.78 5.51 -7.88
N THR A 537 -27.41 4.38 -8.23
CA THR A 537 -28.57 4.37 -9.13
C THR A 537 -29.75 5.10 -8.49
N LYS A 538 -30.02 4.86 -7.21
CA LYS A 538 -31.08 5.58 -6.49
C LYS A 538 -30.80 7.09 -6.45
N LYS A 539 -29.56 7.47 -6.15
CA LYS A 539 -29.14 8.87 -6.00
C LYS A 539 -29.16 9.65 -7.33
N TYR A 540 -28.63 9.08 -8.40
CA TYR A 540 -28.41 9.78 -9.68
C TYR A 540 -29.37 9.40 -10.81
N SER A 541 -30.40 8.59 -10.56
CA SER A 541 -31.35 8.16 -11.62
C SER A 541 -31.95 9.32 -12.41
N LYS A 542 -32.41 10.38 -11.73
CA LYS A 542 -32.92 11.60 -12.37
C LYS A 542 -31.85 12.34 -13.15
N ASP A 543 -30.65 12.47 -12.58
CA ASP A 543 -29.52 13.16 -13.22
C ASP A 543 -29.09 12.44 -14.50
N VAL A 544 -29.02 11.11 -14.47
CA VAL A 544 -28.69 10.26 -15.63
C VAL A 544 -29.76 10.36 -16.72
N ASN A 545 -31.04 10.33 -16.35
CA ASN A 545 -32.13 10.52 -17.30
C ASN A 545 -32.09 11.93 -17.93
N LEU A 546 -31.75 12.95 -17.16
CA LEU A 546 -31.60 14.31 -17.65
C LEU A 546 -30.44 14.43 -18.65
N ILE A 547 -29.26 13.88 -18.32
CA ILE A 547 -28.09 13.84 -19.21
C ILE A 547 -28.45 13.15 -20.53
N ASN A 548 -29.03 11.94 -20.46
CA ASN A 548 -29.34 11.14 -21.63
C ASN A 548 -30.44 11.75 -22.52
N SER A 549 -31.42 12.45 -21.94
CA SER A 549 -32.50 13.09 -22.69
C SER A 549 -32.11 14.44 -23.30
N LYS A 550 -31.17 15.18 -22.70
CA LYS A 550 -30.84 16.56 -23.11
C LYS A 550 -29.53 16.68 -23.90
N ILE A 551 -28.60 15.72 -23.76
CA ILE A 551 -27.33 15.72 -24.48
C ILE A 551 -27.26 14.46 -25.37
N ALA A 552 -27.50 14.65 -26.67
CA ALA A 552 -27.47 13.58 -27.66
C ALA A 552 -26.06 13.05 -27.92
N ASP A 553 -25.03 13.90 -27.76
CA ASP A 553 -23.64 13.54 -28.01
C ASP A 553 -23.21 12.32 -27.17
N GLU A 554 -22.42 11.44 -27.78
CA GLU A 554 -21.84 10.27 -27.10
C GLU A 554 -20.71 10.68 -26.15
N LYS A 555 -19.84 11.61 -26.60
CA LYS A 555 -18.75 12.21 -25.83
C LYS A 555 -19.22 13.52 -25.22
N ILE A 556 -19.22 13.63 -23.90
CA ILE A 556 -19.75 14.80 -23.18
C ILE A 556 -18.79 15.29 -22.10
N VAL A 557 -19.04 16.50 -21.61
CA VAL A 557 -18.39 17.05 -20.42
C VAL A 557 -19.37 16.94 -19.25
N ILE A 558 -18.95 16.28 -18.18
CA ILE A 558 -19.63 16.27 -16.88
C ILE A 558 -18.68 16.91 -15.87
N LEU A 559 -18.97 18.12 -15.39
CA LEU A 559 -18.22 18.78 -14.32
C LEU A 559 -18.91 18.51 -12.99
N SER A 560 -18.56 17.41 -12.34
CA SER A 560 -19.10 17.02 -11.03
C SER A 560 -18.02 16.33 -10.20
N PRO A 561 -18.06 16.43 -8.85
CA PRO A 561 -17.24 15.59 -7.98
C PRO A 561 -17.48 14.09 -8.21
N ASP A 562 -18.65 13.70 -8.71
CA ASP A 562 -19.06 12.31 -8.97
C ASP A 562 -19.00 11.92 -10.46
N ASP A 563 -18.17 12.63 -11.25
CA ASP A 563 -18.01 12.43 -12.69
C ASP A 563 -17.81 10.95 -13.08
N THR A 564 -16.91 10.24 -12.40
CA THR A 564 -16.68 8.80 -12.63
C THR A 564 -17.98 8.01 -12.59
N TYR A 565 -18.77 8.17 -11.53
CA TYR A 565 -19.97 7.37 -11.31
C TYR A 565 -21.08 7.74 -12.28
N LEU A 566 -21.22 9.03 -12.61
CA LEU A 566 -22.17 9.51 -13.62
C LEU A 566 -21.83 8.96 -15.01
N PHE A 567 -20.56 8.81 -15.37
CA PHE A 567 -20.17 8.16 -16.62
C PHE A 567 -20.54 6.66 -16.66
N TYR A 568 -20.29 5.90 -15.59
CA TYR A 568 -20.71 4.50 -15.51
C TYR A 568 -22.22 4.32 -15.63
N LEU A 569 -23.01 5.21 -14.99
CA LEU A 569 -24.48 5.10 -15.00
C LEU A 569 -25.10 5.58 -16.32
N SER A 570 -24.57 6.65 -16.91
CA SER A 570 -25.09 7.20 -18.17
C SER A 570 -24.63 6.44 -19.40
N GLY A 571 -23.52 5.70 -19.31
CA GLY A 571 -22.90 5.03 -20.46
C GLY A 571 -22.24 5.99 -21.45
N LYS A 572 -22.07 7.27 -21.08
CA LYS A 572 -21.47 8.29 -21.94
C LYS A 572 -19.94 8.21 -21.91
N LYS A 573 -19.31 8.71 -22.97
CA LYS A 573 -17.85 8.85 -23.07
C LYS A 573 -17.42 10.19 -22.50
N ASN A 574 -16.30 10.21 -21.79
CA ASN A 574 -15.74 11.43 -21.21
C ASN A 574 -14.97 12.22 -22.28
N LEU A 575 -15.27 13.51 -22.41
CA LEU A 575 -14.51 14.42 -23.29
C LEU A 575 -13.25 14.98 -22.61
N LEU A 576 -13.13 14.89 -21.29
CA LEU A 576 -11.89 15.23 -20.56
C LEU A 576 -10.90 14.07 -20.61
N ASN A 577 -9.60 14.38 -20.53
CA ASN A 577 -8.53 13.38 -20.45
C ASN A 577 -8.25 12.87 -19.02
N ASP A 578 -8.98 13.36 -18.02
CA ASP A 578 -8.84 12.93 -16.63
C ASP A 578 -10.21 12.45 -16.10
N ASN A 579 -10.19 11.30 -15.42
CA ASN A 579 -11.34 10.70 -14.74
C ASN A 579 -10.82 9.85 -13.57
N SER A 580 -11.13 10.17 -12.32
CA SER A 580 -11.91 11.33 -11.84
C SER A 580 -11.15 12.65 -11.93
N GLN A 581 -11.87 13.77 -12.04
CA GLN A 581 -11.30 15.13 -12.06
C GLN A 581 -10.46 15.49 -10.82
N ILE A 582 -10.61 14.76 -9.71
CA ILE A 582 -9.81 14.95 -8.50
C ILE A 582 -8.31 14.69 -8.70
N THR A 583 -7.89 14.08 -9.82
CA THR A 583 -6.47 13.85 -10.19
C THR A 583 -5.81 15.07 -10.84
N ILE A 584 -6.58 16.13 -11.10
CA ILE A 584 -6.09 17.38 -11.67
C ILE A 584 -5.51 18.23 -10.52
N LEU A 585 -4.19 18.41 -10.54
CA LEU A 585 -3.45 19.04 -9.44
C LEU A 585 -2.79 20.37 -9.82
N THR A 586 -2.37 20.52 -11.08
CA THR A 586 -1.60 21.67 -11.59
C THR A 586 -2.30 22.37 -12.76
N GLN A 587 -1.90 23.60 -13.07
CA GLN A 587 -2.43 24.31 -14.23
C GLN A 587 -2.18 23.56 -15.55
N LYS A 588 -1.02 22.91 -15.66
CA LYS A 588 -0.66 22.05 -16.78
C LYS A 588 -1.60 20.84 -16.91
N ASP A 589 -2.05 20.30 -15.77
CA ASP A 589 -3.03 19.21 -15.78
C ASP A 589 -4.38 19.68 -16.32
N ILE A 590 -4.84 20.89 -15.96
CA ILE A 590 -6.07 21.47 -16.52
C ILE A 590 -5.96 21.56 -18.04
N ASP A 591 -4.90 22.18 -18.55
CA ASP A 591 -4.76 22.38 -20.00
C ASP A 591 -4.62 21.04 -20.74
N THR A 592 -4.02 20.02 -20.12
CA THR A 592 -3.93 18.67 -20.67
C THR A 592 -5.29 17.95 -20.63
N SER A 593 -6.02 18.08 -19.52
CA SER A 593 -7.36 17.51 -19.31
C SER A 593 -8.38 18.03 -20.31
N LEU A 594 -8.33 19.33 -20.59
CA LEU A 594 -9.32 20.04 -21.40
C LEU A 594 -8.95 20.15 -22.88
N ARG A 595 -7.84 19.55 -23.32
CA ARG A 595 -7.34 19.69 -24.70
C ARG A 595 -8.39 19.34 -25.77
N GLU A 596 -9.11 18.21 -25.59
CA GLU A 596 -10.18 17.83 -26.52
C GLU A 596 -11.41 18.73 -26.39
N VAL A 597 -11.71 19.22 -25.18
CA VAL A 597 -12.83 20.14 -24.92
C VAL A 597 -12.60 21.46 -25.65
N PHE A 598 -11.39 22.03 -25.59
CA PHE A 598 -11.04 23.27 -26.29
C PHE A 598 -11.11 23.13 -27.81
N ALA A 599 -10.79 21.95 -28.35
CA ALA A 599 -10.86 21.71 -29.78
C ALA A 599 -12.30 21.61 -30.30
N ARG A 600 -13.25 21.17 -29.46
CA ARG A 600 -14.65 20.93 -29.87
C ARG A 600 -15.63 22.00 -29.42
N CYS A 601 -15.38 22.64 -28.28
CA CYS A 601 -16.27 23.61 -27.64
C CYS A 601 -17.75 23.16 -27.62
N PRO A 602 -18.10 22.16 -26.77
CA PRO A 602 -19.40 21.50 -26.82
C PRO A 602 -20.56 22.48 -26.58
N LYS A 603 -21.65 22.35 -27.34
CA LYS A 603 -22.82 23.25 -27.19
C LYS A 603 -23.57 23.06 -25.86
N LYS A 604 -23.47 21.86 -25.27
CA LYS A 604 -24.09 21.51 -23.99
C LYS A 604 -23.11 20.77 -23.12
N ILE A 605 -23.15 21.05 -21.82
CA ILE A 605 -22.37 20.38 -20.78
C ILE A 605 -23.27 20.05 -19.59
N ALA A 606 -22.91 19.02 -18.84
CA ALA A 606 -23.50 18.74 -17.54
C ALA A 606 -22.59 19.32 -16.45
N ILE A 607 -23.15 20.07 -15.50
CA ILE A 607 -22.42 20.69 -14.40
C ILE A 607 -23.12 20.39 -13.08
N ASP A 608 -22.35 20.29 -12.00
CA ASP A 608 -22.90 20.19 -10.65
C ASP A 608 -23.79 21.40 -10.34
N CYS A 609 -24.97 21.15 -9.77
CA CYS A 609 -25.96 22.19 -9.51
C CYS A 609 -25.48 23.27 -8.53
N LYS A 610 -24.46 22.98 -7.69
CA LYS A 610 -23.85 23.97 -6.80
C LYS A 610 -23.04 25.00 -7.58
N ILE A 611 -22.37 24.57 -8.65
CA ILE A 611 -21.61 25.47 -9.55
C ILE A 611 -22.57 26.46 -10.22
N ALA A 612 -23.78 25.98 -10.55
CA ALA A 612 -24.86 26.77 -11.11
C ALA A 612 -25.61 27.64 -10.08
N GLY A 613 -25.30 27.56 -8.78
CA GLY A 613 -26.06 28.22 -7.71
C GLY A 613 -27.53 27.75 -7.61
N SER A 614 -27.87 26.62 -8.23
CA SER A 614 -29.24 26.13 -8.35
C SER A 614 -29.63 25.18 -7.22
N CYS A 615 -28.66 24.73 -6.42
CA CYS A 615 -28.89 23.90 -5.24
C CYS A 615 -27.90 24.29 -4.12
N SER A 616 -28.38 24.30 -2.87
CA SER A 616 -27.54 24.57 -1.69
C SER A 616 -26.98 23.31 -1.05
N ASN A 617 -27.68 22.17 -1.16
CA ASN A 617 -27.44 20.96 -0.35
C ASN A 617 -27.16 19.67 -1.16
N SER A 618 -26.49 19.75 -2.33
CA SER A 618 -26.01 18.53 -3.02
C SER A 618 -24.90 17.84 -2.21
N ASP A 619 -25.15 16.67 -1.63
CA ASP A 619 -24.12 15.90 -0.93
C ASP A 619 -23.44 14.96 -1.94
N PRO A 620 -22.17 15.16 -2.34
CA PRO A 620 -21.52 14.30 -3.33
C PRO A 620 -21.19 12.92 -2.74
N PHE A 621 -21.18 11.88 -3.57
CA PHE A 621 -20.72 10.55 -3.13
C PHE A 621 -19.19 10.53 -2.95
N THR A 622 -18.49 11.30 -3.78
CA THR A 622 -17.05 11.51 -3.77
C THR A 622 -16.73 12.74 -2.94
N ILE A 623 -16.53 12.53 -1.63
CA ILE A 623 -16.15 13.61 -0.72
C ILE A 623 -14.67 13.94 -0.96
N ALA A 624 -14.41 15.02 -1.70
CA ALA A 624 -13.08 15.56 -1.91
C ALA A 624 -12.90 16.87 -1.15
N PHE A 625 -11.72 17.09 -0.58
CA PHE A 625 -11.39 18.33 0.15
C PHE A 625 -11.33 19.59 -0.74
N PHE A 626 -11.32 19.42 -2.07
CA PHE A 626 -11.21 20.51 -3.04
C PHE A 626 -12.12 20.29 -4.24
N ASN A 627 -12.92 21.31 -4.58
CA ASN A 627 -13.85 21.31 -5.72
C ASN A 627 -13.17 22.00 -6.93
N ILE A 628 -12.66 21.22 -7.87
CA ILE A 628 -11.92 21.70 -9.06
C ILE A 628 -12.86 22.17 -10.18
N GLN A 629 -14.11 21.71 -10.15
CA GLN A 629 -15.08 21.86 -11.23
C GLN A 629 -15.38 23.33 -11.62
N PRO A 630 -15.53 24.30 -10.69
CA PRO A 630 -15.69 25.71 -11.05
C PRO A 630 -14.54 26.25 -11.90
N LEU A 631 -13.30 25.92 -11.53
CA LEU A 631 -12.12 26.37 -12.26
C LEU A 631 -12.04 25.75 -13.67
N LEU A 632 -12.47 24.48 -13.81
CA LEU A 632 -12.57 23.85 -15.14
C LEU A 632 -13.62 24.56 -15.99
N LEU A 633 -14.78 24.91 -15.42
CA LEU A 633 -15.84 25.62 -16.13
C LEU A 633 -15.35 26.99 -16.63
N ASP A 634 -14.74 27.79 -15.75
CA ASP A 634 -14.18 29.11 -16.09
C ASP A 634 -13.16 28.99 -17.23
N ARG A 635 -12.29 27.98 -17.16
CA ARG A 635 -11.27 27.75 -18.18
C ARG A 635 -11.89 27.36 -19.53
N ILE A 636 -12.92 26.51 -19.54
CA ILE A 636 -13.65 26.14 -20.76
C ILE A 636 -14.33 27.37 -21.36
N GLN A 637 -15.02 28.18 -20.56
CA GLN A 637 -15.70 29.39 -21.02
C GLN A 637 -14.72 30.39 -21.64
N ALA A 638 -13.58 30.62 -20.99
CA ALA A 638 -12.55 31.50 -21.49
C ALA A 638 -11.95 31.01 -22.82
N ALA A 639 -11.58 29.73 -22.91
CA ALA A 639 -10.95 29.17 -24.10
C ALA A 639 -11.92 29.10 -25.30
N CYS A 640 -13.18 28.73 -25.05
CA CYS A 640 -14.20 28.61 -26.09
C CYS A 640 -14.89 29.94 -26.42
N LYS A 641 -14.62 31.02 -25.67
CA LYS A 641 -15.28 32.34 -25.82
C LYS A 641 -16.82 32.25 -25.76
N VAL A 642 -17.33 31.39 -24.88
CA VAL A 642 -18.78 31.18 -24.67
C VAL A 642 -19.11 31.33 -23.19
N LYS A 643 -20.39 31.64 -22.91
CA LYS A 643 -20.95 31.49 -21.57
C LYS A 643 -21.96 30.36 -21.58
N TYR A 644 -21.83 29.44 -20.64
CA TYR A 644 -22.81 28.38 -20.45
C TYR A 644 -23.88 28.88 -19.50
N LYS A 645 -25.12 28.97 -19.99
CA LYS A 645 -26.28 29.24 -19.14
C LYS A 645 -27.03 27.96 -18.83
N VAL A 646 -27.48 27.86 -17.59
CA VAL A 646 -28.29 26.74 -17.12
C VAL A 646 -29.60 26.70 -17.91
N ASP A 647 -29.89 25.54 -18.51
CA ASP A 647 -31.13 25.27 -19.24
C ASP A 647 -32.15 24.57 -18.32
N ILE A 648 -31.72 23.50 -17.65
CA ILE A 648 -32.56 22.69 -16.77
C ILE A 648 -31.71 21.98 -15.73
N CYS A 649 -32.24 21.80 -14.53
CA CYS A 649 -31.58 21.08 -13.43
C CYS A 649 -32.43 19.92 -12.90
N SER A 650 -31.74 18.92 -12.38
CA SER A 650 -32.25 17.90 -11.47
C SER A 650 -31.67 18.14 -10.07
N ASP A 651 -31.66 17.10 -9.22
CA ASP A 651 -31.31 17.22 -7.81
C ASP A 651 -29.80 17.50 -7.61
N HIS A 652 -28.93 17.00 -8.49
CA HIS A 652 -27.46 17.16 -8.37
C HIS A 652 -26.79 17.78 -9.61
N ILE A 653 -27.41 17.64 -10.79
CA ILE A 653 -26.82 18.07 -12.07
C ILE A 653 -27.72 19.08 -12.78
N CYS A 654 -27.10 20.06 -13.42
CA CYS A 654 -27.71 20.98 -14.37
C CYS A 654 -27.13 20.76 -15.77
N ILE A 655 -27.99 20.84 -16.79
CA ILE A 655 -27.56 20.93 -18.19
C ILE A 655 -27.40 22.41 -18.50
N ALA A 656 -26.22 22.80 -18.92
CA ALA A 656 -25.93 24.16 -19.35
C ALA A 656 -25.64 24.18 -20.86
N LYS A 657 -26.12 25.21 -21.56
CA LYS A 657 -25.95 25.40 -23.00
C LYS A 657 -25.27 26.72 -23.30
N THR A 658 -24.52 26.77 -24.40
CA THR A 658 -23.98 28.03 -24.92
C THR A 658 -25.12 28.94 -25.35
N ASP A 659 -25.05 30.22 -25.00
CA ASP A 659 -25.91 31.26 -25.58
C ASP A 659 -25.76 31.38 -27.09
#